data_AF-A0A438EPA0-F1
#
_entry.id   AF-A0A438EPA0-F1
#
_cell.length_a   1.000
_cell.length_b   1.000
_cell.length_c   1.000
_cell.angle_alpha   90.00
_cell.angle_beta   90.00
_cell.angle_gamma   90.00
#
_symmetry.space_group_name_H-M   'P 1'
#
loop_
_entity.id
_entity.type
_entity.pdbx_description
1 polymer ?
#
loop_
_entity_poly.entity_id
_entity_poly.type
_entity_poly.pdbx_seq_one_letter_code
_entity_poly.pdbx_strand_id
1 'polypeptide(L)'
;MNNLKLYSDLSLNLELRSAEEVVSFSAFDIERNRLVFASSDNFIYTTQLPSSQEQSRSSLTMIVERSDVFMHNERVWGKISSYSKVEPIDLEPGDFITAFDYLMEKEALIVGTSSGLLLLHNVDDNAIEVVGRVEGGVKCISPSPDGDLLGIITGFGQIVVMTHDWDVLYENTLDDLPEDVDLSEPTFSSCYISWRGDGKYFVTLGELHTSSSHKKLKVWERDTGALHAASESKAFMGTVLDWMPSGAKIASVYDKKVENECPLIVFFERNGLERSSFSINELTDAKVEILKWNCSSDLLAAVVRSETFDSVKIWFFSNNHWYLKQEIRYLREDGVKFMWHPTKPLQLICWTLGGEVTVNSFVWVTAVMENSTALVIDESKILATPLSLSLMPPPMYLFNLKFSSTIRDIAFYTKNSKNLLAAFLSDGCLCVAELPPLDTWEELEGKELSVDASSSETIFGSFVHLIWLDAHILLGVSHFGFSHSNYFSQTPSSKDMLHGYYLQEIELLCSEDHVPGLGTCSGWHAKITNQIPLDGLVIGLAPNPTKKCSAFVQFDGGKVFEYIPNLGIMGGAPKTEDMSLSSSCPWMSVVPVGDSGSSRPLLFGLDDNGRLHVGGKIICNNCRSFSFYSNSADLAITHLILATKQDLLFVIDIDDILDGKLEVKYENFIHAGNKRREEDNRNFITIWERGAKVIGVLHGDEAAVILQTARGNLECIYPRKLVLASIINALVQSRFRDGLLMVRRHRIDFNVIVDHCGWQAFLQSAAEFVRQVNNLSYITEFVCSIKNETITETLYKNYISLLCLREAKDVQAGDFKGPNNNNKVSSVLMSIRKALEEQVPESPARELCILTTLARSDPPALEEALERIKLIREMELLGSDDPRRKSYPSAEEALKHLLWLSDSEAVYEASLGLYDLHLAAILALNSQRDPKEFLPFLQELERMPVHLMRYNIDIRLRRYESALKHIASAGDAYYADCLNLMKENPQLFPLGLQLITDPAKKKEVLEAWGDHFSDEKCFEDAATTYLCCSGLEKALKAYRACGNWGGVMTVAGLLKLGKEEIVQLANELCEELQALGKPGEAAKIALDYCGDVKSAINLLVSARDWEEALRVAFMHRCDDLISEVQNASLECATLLIGEYEEGLEKVGKYLARYLAVRQRRLLLAAKLQSEDRSINDLDDDTASEASSSFSGMSAYTTGYIFCLQ
;
A
#
# COMPACT_ATOMS: atom_id res chain seq x y z
N MET A 1 5.22 9.79 -16.55
CA MET A 1 6.61 9.32 -16.56
C MET A 1 6.64 7.90 -17.10
N ASN A 2 6.34 7.71 -18.38
CA ASN A 2 6.40 6.41 -19.05
C ASN A 2 7.18 6.56 -20.35
N ASN A 3 7.85 5.48 -20.76
CA ASN A 3 8.46 5.36 -22.07
C ASN A 3 7.70 4.29 -22.87
N LEU A 4 7.58 4.51 -24.18
CA LEU A 4 6.94 3.56 -25.08
C LEU A 4 8.03 2.60 -25.56
N LYS A 5 7.92 1.32 -25.22
CA LYS A 5 8.89 0.30 -25.60
C LYS A 5 8.29 -0.61 -26.65
N LEU A 6 9.02 -0.86 -27.74
CA LEU A 6 8.70 -1.93 -28.67
C LEU A 6 9.05 -3.26 -28.00
N TYR A 7 8.08 -4.15 -27.80
CA TYR A 7 8.34 -5.45 -27.15
C TYR A 7 8.13 -6.64 -28.09
N SER A 8 7.38 -6.47 -29.18
CA SER A 8 7.34 -7.46 -30.25
C SER A 8 7.25 -6.78 -31.60
N ASP A 9 7.96 -7.34 -32.58
CA ASP A 9 7.91 -6.90 -33.97
C ASP A 9 7.84 -8.13 -34.85
N LEU A 10 6.79 -8.24 -35.66
CA LEU A 10 6.44 -9.44 -36.41
C LEU A 10 6.26 -9.08 -37.88
N SER A 11 7.01 -9.70 -38.80
CA SER A 11 6.87 -9.45 -40.23
C SER A 11 6.20 -10.59 -40.99
N LEU A 12 5.56 -10.21 -42.09
CA LEU A 12 4.97 -11.04 -43.10
C LEU A 12 5.28 -10.42 -44.47
N ASN A 13 5.80 -11.20 -45.41
CA ASN A 13 5.95 -10.76 -46.79
C ASN A 13 4.74 -11.19 -47.61
N LEU A 14 4.13 -10.25 -48.33
CA LEU A 14 3.17 -10.52 -49.39
C LEU A 14 3.93 -10.93 -50.65
N GLU A 15 3.65 -12.11 -51.19
CA GLU A 15 4.21 -12.54 -52.48
C GLU A 15 3.53 -11.78 -53.63
N LEU A 16 4.05 -10.60 -53.95
CA LEU A 16 3.60 -9.80 -55.11
C LEU A 16 3.96 -10.51 -56.42
N ARG A 17 3.14 -10.33 -57.46
CA ARG A 17 3.30 -11.04 -58.74
C ARG A 17 4.35 -10.42 -59.64
N SER A 18 4.58 -9.11 -59.50
CA SER A 18 5.60 -8.38 -60.26
C SER A 18 6.45 -7.52 -59.34
N ALA A 19 7.70 -7.23 -59.72
CA ALA A 19 8.56 -6.34 -58.97
C ALA A 19 8.18 -4.85 -59.10
N GLU A 20 7.30 -4.51 -60.05
CA GLU A 20 6.77 -3.16 -60.26
C GLU A 20 5.42 -2.95 -59.57
N GLU A 21 4.81 -4.03 -59.05
CA GLU A 21 3.54 -3.99 -58.32
C GLU A 21 3.73 -3.34 -56.94
N VAL A 22 2.86 -2.39 -56.59
CA VAL A 22 2.97 -1.65 -55.33
C VAL A 22 1.67 -1.73 -54.52
N VAL A 23 1.80 -2.04 -53.23
CA VAL A 23 0.68 -2.03 -52.28
C VAL A 23 0.24 -0.60 -51.98
N SER A 24 -0.97 -0.26 -52.41
CA SER A 24 -1.45 1.13 -52.42
C SER A 24 -2.48 1.41 -51.32
N PHE A 25 -3.36 0.45 -51.02
CA PHE A 25 -4.42 0.64 -50.03
C PHE A 25 -4.49 -0.52 -49.05
N SER A 26 -5.14 -0.29 -47.91
CA SER A 26 -5.41 -1.30 -46.90
C SER A 26 -6.80 -1.12 -46.29
N ALA A 27 -7.38 -2.22 -45.84
CA ALA A 27 -8.61 -2.28 -45.06
C ALA A 27 -8.49 -3.36 -43.99
N PHE A 28 -9.30 -3.26 -42.94
CA PHE A 28 -9.23 -4.17 -41.80
C PHE A 28 -10.59 -4.75 -41.46
N ASP A 29 -10.69 -6.06 -41.49
CA ASP A 29 -11.83 -6.82 -40.99
C ASP A 29 -11.65 -7.05 -39.49
N ILE A 30 -12.39 -6.27 -38.69
CA ILE A 30 -12.30 -6.27 -37.23
C ILE A 30 -12.78 -7.60 -36.63
N GLU A 31 -13.85 -8.16 -37.18
CA GLU A 31 -14.51 -9.35 -36.62
C GLU A 31 -13.65 -10.59 -36.78
N ARG A 32 -12.97 -10.71 -37.93
CA ARG A 32 -12.15 -11.89 -38.25
C ARG A 32 -10.65 -11.66 -38.12
N ASN A 33 -10.24 -10.45 -37.74
CA ASN A 33 -8.85 -10.05 -37.54
C ASN A 33 -8.00 -10.30 -38.80
N ARG A 34 -8.51 -9.84 -39.96
CA ARG A 34 -7.86 -9.99 -41.28
C ARG A 34 -7.45 -8.62 -41.82
N LEU A 35 -6.23 -8.54 -42.38
CA LEU A 35 -5.84 -7.41 -43.21
C LEU A 35 -6.11 -7.73 -44.66
N VAL A 36 -6.62 -6.73 -45.37
CA VAL A 36 -6.76 -6.78 -46.81
C VAL A 36 -6.01 -5.62 -47.43
N PHE A 37 -5.27 -5.91 -48.49
CA PHE A 37 -4.50 -4.93 -49.25
C PHE A 37 -4.95 -4.89 -50.70
N ALA A 38 -4.86 -3.73 -51.33
CA ALA A 38 -5.04 -3.58 -52.77
C ALA A 38 -3.77 -3.05 -53.43
N SER A 39 -3.34 -3.68 -54.52
CA SER A 39 -2.17 -3.28 -55.30
C SER A 39 -2.49 -2.33 -56.46
N SER A 40 -1.45 -1.71 -57.02
CA SER A 40 -1.52 -0.86 -58.22
C SER A 40 -2.06 -1.60 -59.45
N ASP A 41 -1.91 -2.93 -59.50
CA ASP A 41 -2.36 -3.79 -60.59
C ASP A 41 -3.78 -4.35 -60.34
N ASN A 42 -4.52 -3.78 -59.39
CA ASN A 42 -5.89 -4.15 -59.02
C ASN A 42 -6.05 -5.58 -58.45
N PHE A 43 -5.02 -6.10 -57.77
CA PHE A 43 -5.13 -7.35 -57.00
C PHE A 43 -5.46 -7.07 -55.53
N ILE A 44 -6.34 -7.90 -54.96
CA ILE A 44 -6.65 -7.93 -53.54
C ILE A 44 -5.84 -9.04 -52.87
N TYR A 45 -5.09 -8.69 -51.83
CA TYR A 45 -4.35 -9.63 -50.99
C TYR A 45 -4.96 -9.68 -49.60
N THR A 46 -5.46 -10.85 -49.19
CA THR A 46 -5.98 -11.05 -47.83
C THR A 46 -5.00 -11.83 -46.98
N THR A 47 -4.68 -11.33 -45.79
CA THR A 47 -3.83 -12.01 -44.81
C THR A 47 -4.50 -12.03 -43.43
N GLN A 48 -4.34 -13.13 -42.71
CA GLN A 48 -4.91 -13.28 -41.37
C GLN A 48 -3.85 -12.96 -40.32
N LEU A 49 -4.18 -12.06 -39.39
CA LEU A 49 -3.33 -11.79 -38.23
C LEU A 49 -3.53 -12.91 -37.19
N PRO A 50 -2.44 -13.45 -36.60
CA PRO A 50 -2.55 -14.45 -35.56
C PRO A 50 -3.37 -13.92 -34.38
N SER A 51 -4.36 -14.69 -33.97
CA SER A 51 -5.12 -14.39 -32.76
C SER A 51 -4.26 -14.70 -31.52
N SER A 52 -4.42 -13.92 -30.45
CA SER A 52 -3.69 -14.12 -29.18
C SER A 52 -3.98 -15.48 -28.53
N GLN A 53 -5.09 -16.14 -28.86
CA GLN A 53 -5.41 -17.50 -28.40
C GLN A 53 -4.74 -18.60 -29.23
N GLU A 54 -4.55 -18.41 -30.55
CA GLU A 54 -3.93 -19.44 -31.41
C GLU A 54 -2.41 -19.53 -31.28
N GLN A 55 -1.75 -18.43 -30.90
CA GLN A 55 -0.34 -18.44 -30.52
C GLN A 55 -0.06 -19.43 -29.37
N SER A 56 -1.00 -19.59 -28.43
CA SER A 56 -0.89 -20.54 -27.31
C SER A 56 -1.16 -22.01 -27.68
N ARG A 57 -2.00 -22.27 -28.69
CA ARG A 57 -2.38 -23.64 -29.10
C ARG A 57 -1.41 -24.26 -30.11
N SER A 58 -0.80 -23.45 -30.96
CA SER A 58 0.19 -23.87 -31.96
C SER A 58 1.37 -24.65 -31.36
N SER A 59 1.78 -24.34 -30.13
CA SER A 59 2.89 -25.01 -29.44
C SER A 59 2.58 -26.42 -28.91
N LEU A 60 1.30 -26.81 -28.78
CA LEU A 60 0.91 -28.09 -28.17
C LEU A 60 0.78 -29.26 -29.17
N THR A 61 0.71 -29.01 -30.47
CA THR A 61 0.50 -30.04 -31.50
C THR A 61 1.76 -30.57 -32.19
N MET A 62 2.96 -30.09 -31.85
CA MET A 62 4.23 -30.46 -32.50
C MET A 62 5.07 -31.51 -31.74
N ILE A 63 4.46 -32.43 -30.96
CA ILE A 63 5.21 -33.46 -30.19
C ILE A 63 5.09 -34.88 -30.78
N VAL A 64 4.39 -35.10 -31.90
CA VAL A 64 4.30 -36.44 -32.51
C VAL A 64 4.65 -36.38 -34.00
N GLU A 65 5.94 -36.28 -34.32
CA GLU A 65 6.63 -37.07 -35.37
C GLU A 65 8.10 -36.65 -35.50
N ARG A 66 8.91 -37.55 -36.06
CA ARG A 66 10.28 -37.89 -35.67
C ARG A 66 11.36 -37.35 -36.63
N SER A 67 12.55 -37.10 -36.07
CA SER A 67 13.93 -37.33 -36.60
C SER A 67 14.37 -36.73 -37.96
N ASP A 68 15.54 -36.06 -37.89
CA ASP A 68 16.54 -35.81 -38.94
C ASP A 68 16.12 -35.02 -40.19
N VAL A 69 16.60 -33.77 -40.28
CA VAL A 69 17.28 -33.12 -41.42
C VAL A 69 17.36 -31.61 -41.16
N PHE A 70 18.59 -31.08 -41.09
CA PHE A 70 18.91 -29.65 -41.16
C PHE A 70 18.46 -29.09 -42.51
N MET A 71 17.51 -28.14 -42.56
CA MET A 71 17.36 -27.10 -43.61
C MET A 71 16.16 -26.15 -43.31
N HIS A 72 16.44 -24.84 -43.40
CA HIS A 72 15.53 -23.68 -43.60
C HIS A 72 14.54 -23.32 -42.45
N ASN A 73 14.91 -22.29 -41.69
CA ASN A 73 14.10 -21.68 -40.63
C ASN A 73 13.10 -20.67 -41.20
N GLU A 74 11.86 -21.12 -41.37
CA GLU A 74 10.73 -20.33 -41.82
C GLU A 74 9.45 -20.89 -41.17
N ARG A 75 9.31 -20.92 -39.83
CA ARG A 75 8.29 -21.80 -39.18
C ARG A 75 7.55 -21.31 -37.92
N VAL A 76 7.31 -20.01 -37.76
CA VAL A 76 6.12 -19.57 -36.99
C VAL A 76 5.11 -18.85 -37.90
N TRP A 77 5.58 -18.05 -38.87
CA TRP A 77 4.75 -17.52 -39.96
C TRP A 77 4.96 -18.19 -41.33
N GLY A 78 6.05 -18.93 -41.56
CA GLY A 78 6.28 -19.56 -42.88
C GLY A 78 5.34 -20.72 -43.22
N LYS A 79 4.44 -21.12 -42.31
CA LYS A 79 3.26 -21.92 -42.67
C LYS A 79 2.03 -21.06 -42.99
N ILE A 80 1.95 -19.82 -42.52
CA ILE A 80 0.87 -18.86 -42.78
C ILE A 80 1.15 -18.05 -44.06
N SER A 81 2.42 -17.87 -44.47
CA SER A 81 2.78 -17.31 -45.79
C SER A 81 2.12 -18.07 -46.96
N SER A 82 1.73 -19.33 -46.75
CA SER A 82 1.02 -20.14 -47.74
C SER A 82 -0.49 -19.86 -47.88
N TYR A 83 -1.06 -18.89 -47.16
CA TYR A 83 -2.50 -18.60 -47.16
C TYR A 83 -2.87 -17.14 -47.51
N SER A 84 -2.04 -16.40 -48.26
CA SER A 84 -2.52 -15.16 -48.88
C SER A 84 -3.49 -15.49 -50.02
N LYS A 85 -4.79 -15.25 -49.80
CA LYS A 85 -5.78 -15.35 -50.88
C LYS A 85 -5.58 -14.14 -51.79
N VAL A 86 -5.20 -14.38 -53.04
CA VAL A 86 -5.00 -13.34 -54.06
C VAL A 86 -6.15 -13.39 -55.05
N GLU A 87 -6.88 -12.29 -55.19
CA GLU A 87 -8.07 -12.19 -56.03
C GLU A 87 -7.94 -11.00 -56.99
N PRO A 88 -8.05 -11.19 -58.32
CA PRO A 88 -8.08 -10.08 -59.26
C PRO A 88 -9.45 -9.38 -59.25
N ILE A 89 -9.46 -8.06 -59.37
CA ILE A 89 -10.65 -7.30 -59.75
C ILE A 89 -10.58 -7.00 -61.25
N ASP A 90 -11.48 -7.60 -62.03
CA ASP A 90 -11.56 -7.34 -63.48
C ASP A 90 -12.12 -5.93 -63.74
N LEU A 91 -11.23 -4.95 -63.95
CA LEU A 91 -11.57 -3.57 -64.31
C LEU A 91 -11.35 -3.29 -65.81
N GLU A 92 -12.00 -2.23 -66.32
CA GLU A 92 -11.80 -1.78 -67.70
C GLU A 92 -10.35 -1.28 -67.94
N PRO A 93 -9.80 -1.43 -69.17
CA PRO A 93 -8.44 -0.99 -69.47
C PRO A 93 -8.24 0.51 -69.19
N GLY A 94 -7.36 0.84 -68.24
CA GLY A 94 -7.09 2.21 -67.81
C GLY A 94 -7.84 2.65 -66.54
N ASP A 95 -8.73 1.80 -66.00
CA ASP A 95 -9.34 2.00 -64.69
C ASP A 95 -8.52 1.32 -63.58
N PHE A 96 -8.47 1.97 -62.41
CA PHE A 96 -7.71 1.51 -61.26
C PHE A 96 -8.39 1.91 -59.96
N ILE A 97 -8.05 1.19 -58.89
CA ILE A 97 -8.58 1.43 -57.54
C ILE A 97 -8.07 2.77 -57.01
N THR A 98 -8.97 3.62 -56.54
CA THR A 98 -8.65 4.95 -55.97
C THR A 98 -9.05 5.09 -54.50
N ALA A 99 -10.01 4.28 -54.04
CA ALA A 99 -10.45 4.25 -52.65
C ALA A 99 -10.84 2.82 -52.26
N PHE A 100 -10.60 2.45 -50.99
CA PHE A 100 -10.71 1.08 -50.53
C PHE A 100 -10.93 1.07 -49.01
N ASP A 101 -12.00 0.42 -48.54
CA ASP A 101 -12.28 0.26 -47.10
C ASP A 101 -13.16 -0.98 -46.83
N TYR A 102 -13.34 -1.36 -45.56
CA TYR A 102 -14.17 -2.49 -45.15
C TYR A 102 -15.49 -2.01 -44.52
N LEU A 103 -16.62 -2.54 -45.00
CA LEU A 103 -17.96 -2.25 -44.47
C LEU A 103 -18.41 -3.38 -43.55
N MET A 104 -18.42 -3.12 -42.25
CA MET A 104 -18.78 -4.11 -41.23
C MET A 104 -20.21 -4.65 -41.42
N GLU A 105 -21.20 -3.78 -41.61
CA GLU A 105 -22.62 -4.15 -41.75
C GLU A 105 -22.93 -5.04 -42.97
N LYS A 106 -22.06 -5.02 -44.01
CA LYS A 106 -22.21 -5.85 -45.22
C LYS A 106 -21.20 -7.01 -45.27
N GLU A 107 -20.31 -7.12 -44.27
CA GLU A 107 -19.18 -8.07 -44.23
C GLU A 107 -18.34 -8.08 -45.53
N ALA A 108 -18.18 -6.93 -46.20
CA ALA A 108 -17.60 -6.85 -47.53
C ALA A 108 -16.72 -5.59 -47.71
N LEU A 109 -15.83 -5.62 -48.70
CA LEU A 109 -14.97 -4.50 -49.07
C LEU A 109 -15.72 -3.57 -50.02
N ILE A 110 -15.61 -2.26 -49.78
CA ILE A 110 -16.06 -1.24 -50.72
C ILE A 110 -14.86 -0.71 -51.50
N VAL A 111 -14.94 -0.79 -52.83
CA VAL A 111 -13.88 -0.39 -53.75
C VAL A 111 -14.40 0.72 -54.65
N GLY A 112 -13.75 1.87 -54.60
CA GLY A 112 -13.98 2.99 -55.51
C GLY A 112 -12.93 2.99 -56.63
N THR A 113 -13.37 3.22 -57.87
CA THR A 113 -12.48 3.26 -59.03
C THR A 113 -12.35 4.64 -59.65
N SER A 114 -11.29 4.83 -60.43
CA SER A 114 -11.01 6.07 -61.17
C SER A 114 -12.07 6.41 -62.20
N SER A 115 -12.75 5.41 -62.79
CA SER A 115 -13.87 5.58 -63.71
C SER A 115 -15.20 5.91 -63.01
N GLY A 116 -15.23 5.82 -61.67
CA GLY A 116 -16.39 6.16 -60.85
C GLY A 116 -17.25 4.97 -60.42
N LEU A 117 -16.80 3.73 -60.62
CA LEU A 117 -17.54 2.56 -60.13
C LEU A 117 -17.37 2.41 -58.61
N LEU A 118 -18.47 2.06 -57.95
CA LEU A 118 -18.50 1.56 -56.57
C LEU A 118 -18.79 0.06 -56.61
N LEU A 119 -17.81 -0.72 -56.17
CA LEU A 119 -17.87 -2.19 -56.17
C LEU A 119 -17.89 -2.69 -54.73
N LEU A 120 -18.80 -3.61 -54.43
CA LEU A 120 -18.84 -4.36 -53.19
C LEU A 120 -18.22 -5.74 -53.44
N HIS A 121 -17.09 -6.03 -52.80
CA HIS A 121 -16.36 -7.30 -52.94
C HIS A 121 -16.48 -8.13 -51.66
N ASN A 122 -17.19 -9.25 -51.73
CA ASN A 122 -17.24 -10.22 -50.63
C ASN A 122 -16.01 -11.13 -50.70
N VAL A 123 -15.13 -11.03 -49.69
CA VAL A 123 -13.84 -11.72 -49.63
C VAL A 123 -13.98 -13.24 -49.48
N ASP A 124 -15.06 -13.74 -48.89
CA ASP A 124 -15.22 -15.18 -48.69
C ASP A 124 -15.66 -15.87 -50.00
N ASP A 125 -16.72 -15.35 -50.60
CA ASP A 125 -17.36 -15.92 -51.79
C ASP A 125 -16.75 -15.41 -53.11
N ASN A 126 -15.82 -14.45 -53.05
CA ASN A 126 -15.21 -13.78 -54.21
C ASN A 126 -16.26 -13.18 -55.17
N ALA A 127 -17.40 -12.76 -54.61
CA ALA A 127 -18.49 -12.16 -55.36
C ALA A 127 -18.29 -10.65 -55.42
N ILE A 128 -18.30 -10.10 -56.64
CA ILE A 128 -18.23 -8.66 -56.89
C ILE A 128 -19.61 -8.18 -57.34
N GLU A 129 -20.16 -7.20 -56.63
CA GLU A 129 -21.40 -6.53 -56.98
C GLU A 129 -21.12 -5.06 -57.31
N VAL A 130 -21.65 -4.57 -58.43
CA VAL A 130 -21.60 -3.13 -58.77
C VAL A 130 -22.77 -2.46 -58.07
N VAL A 131 -22.49 -1.69 -57.02
CA VAL A 131 -23.53 -1.04 -56.19
C VAL A 131 -23.87 0.37 -56.67
N GLY A 132 -22.97 1.02 -57.41
CA GLY A 132 -23.25 2.35 -57.97
C GLY A 132 -22.19 2.85 -58.93
N ARG A 133 -22.49 3.96 -59.62
CA ARG A 133 -21.55 4.73 -60.41
C ARG A 133 -21.69 6.21 -60.06
N VAL A 134 -20.56 6.85 -59.78
CA VAL A 134 -20.45 8.26 -59.37
C VAL A 134 -19.76 9.04 -60.48
N GLU A 135 -20.35 10.16 -60.91
CA GLU A 135 -19.76 11.00 -61.95
C GLU A 135 -18.46 11.67 -61.46
N GLY A 136 -17.45 11.71 -62.33
CA GLY A 136 -16.15 12.32 -62.04
C GLY A 136 -15.14 11.42 -61.34
N GLY A 137 -15.44 10.13 -61.19
CA GLY A 137 -14.53 9.19 -60.52
C GLY A 137 -14.60 9.28 -59.00
N VAL A 138 -14.27 8.19 -58.32
CA VAL A 138 -14.18 8.17 -56.86
C VAL A 138 -12.77 8.59 -56.44
N LYS A 139 -12.63 9.51 -55.47
CA LYS A 139 -11.33 9.93 -54.93
C LYS A 139 -11.09 9.48 -53.51
N CYS A 140 -12.12 9.46 -52.67
CA CYS A 140 -12.04 9.07 -51.27
C CYS A 140 -13.36 8.42 -50.88
N ILE A 141 -13.27 7.34 -50.10
CA ILE A 141 -14.39 6.70 -49.41
C ILE A 141 -14.00 6.63 -47.94
N SER A 142 -14.93 6.95 -47.06
CA SER A 142 -14.74 6.79 -45.62
C SER A 142 -16.07 6.43 -44.95
N PRO A 143 -16.23 5.21 -44.41
CA PRO A 143 -17.39 4.83 -43.63
C PRO A 143 -17.42 5.59 -42.30
N SER A 144 -18.62 5.86 -41.78
CA SER A 144 -18.79 6.42 -40.45
C SER A 144 -18.36 5.40 -39.38
N PRO A 145 -17.91 5.84 -38.18
CA PRO A 145 -17.40 4.93 -37.14
C PRO A 145 -18.42 3.91 -36.62
N ASP A 146 -19.71 4.19 -36.78
CA ASP A 146 -20.82 3.30 -36.44
C ASP A 146 -21.26 2.42 -37.63
N GLY A 147 -20.69 2.59 -38.82
CA GLY A 147 -20.98 1.79 -40.01
C GLY A 147 -22.27 2.17 -40.76
N ASP A 148 -23.06 3.10 -40.24
CA ASP A 148 -24.37 3.46 -40.78
C ASP A 148 -24.31 4.22 -42.12
N LEU A 149 -23.31 5.10 -42.28
CA LEU A 149 -23.17 6.03 -43.40
C LEU A 149 -21.84 5.84 -44.13
N LEU A 150 -21.84 6.18 -45.40
CA LEU A 150 -20.67 6.19 -46.26
C LEU A 150 -20.47 7.60 -46.84
N GLY A 151 -19.34 8.22 -46.51
CA GLY A 151 -18.93 9.48 -47.12
C GLY A 151 -18.04 9.25 -48.32
N ILE A 152 -18.37 9.85 -49.47
CA ILE A 152 -17.63 9.73 -50.72
C ILE A 152 -17.28 11.12 -51.25
N ILE A 153 -16.04 11.29 -51.73
CA ILE A 153 -15.64 12.49 -52.49
C ILE A 153 -15.38 12.11 -53.95
N THR A 154 -16.01 12.84 -54.86
CA THR A 154 -15.85 12.68 -56.32
C THR A 154 -14.64 13.45 -56.85
N GLY A 155 -14.14 13.12 -58.04
CA GLY A 155 -13.06 13.88 -58.69
C GLY A 155 -13.43 15.32 -59.06
N PHE A 156 -14.73 15.63 -59.10
CA PHE A 156 -15.25 17.00 -59.25
C PHE A 156 -15.34 17.76 -57.93
N GLY A 157 -14.96 17.14 -56.80
CA GLY A 157 -15.02 17.78 -55.48
C GLY A 157 -16.43 17.85 -54.90
N GLN A 158 -17.32 16.92 -55.26
CA GLN A 158 -18.62 16.77 -54.60
C GLN A 158 -18.49 15.77 -53.45
N ILE A 159 -19.08 16.10 -52.31
CA ILE A 159 -19.22 15.22 -51.15
C ILE A 159 -20.60 14.58 -51.26
N VAL A 160 -20.63 13.27 -51.42
CA VAL A 160 -21.86 12.45 -51.43
C VAL A 160 -21.89 11.64 -50.14
N VAL A 161 -22.93 11.80 -49.33
CA VAL A 161 -23.14 10.98 -48.14
C VAL A 161 -24.36 10.09 -48.36
N MET A 162 -24.18 8.79 -48.17
CA MET A 162 -25.21 7.78 -48.41
C MET A 162 -25.34 6.82 -47.23
N THR A 163 -26.48 6.13 -47.15
CA THR A 163 -26.71 5.05 -46.18
C THR A 163 -26.05 3.74 -46.64
N HIS A 164 -25.99 2.75 -45.76
CA HIS A 164 -25.55 1.39 -46.09
C HIS A 164 -26.42 0.67 -47.13
N ASP A 165 -27.63 1.17 -47.42
CA ASP A 165 -28.50 0.67 -48.48
C ASP A 165 -28.35 1.45 -49.80
N TRP A 166 -27.29 2.27 -49.89
CA TRP A 166 -26.92 3.06 -51.08
C TRP A 166 -27.87 4.21 -51.40
N ASP A 167 -28.72 4.62 -50.45
CA ASP A 167 -29.57 5.80 -50.58
C ASP A 167 -28.76 7.08 -50.29
N VAL A 168 -28.74 8.01 -51.23
CA VAL A 168 -28.08 9.32 -51.06
C VAL A 168 -28.90 10.19 -50.11
N LEU A 169 -28.27 10.62 -49.01
CA LEU A 169 -28.88 11.55 -48.05
C LEU A 169 -28.78 13.00 -48.51
N TYR A 170 -27.59 13.40 -48.96
CA TYR A 170 -27.32 14.73 -49.49
C TYR A 170 -26.02 14.77 -50.31
N GLU A 171 -25.90 15.81 -51.11
CA GLU A 171 -24.72 16.14 -51.90
C GLU A 171 -24.31 17.58 -51.62
N ASN A 172 -23.02 17.82 -51.38
CA ASN A 172 -22.46 19.15 -51.12
C ASN A 172 -21.19 19.38 -51.92
N THR A 173 -20.77 20.63 -52.08
CA THR A 173 -19.50 20.99 -52.72
C THR A 173 -18.38 21.12 -51.70
N LEU A 174 -17.20 20.55 -52.00
CA LEU A 174 -16.02 20.58 -51.13
C LEU A 174 -15.44 22.00 -51.03
N ASP A 175 -15.38 22.75 -52.13
CA ASP A 175 -15.01 24.17 -52.17
C ASP A 175 -15.94 25.01 -53.04
N ASP A 176 -16.02 26.30 -52.70
CA ASP A 176 -16.70 27.30 -53.53
C ASP A 176 -15.78 27.63 -54.70
N LEU A 177 -15.97 26.94 -55.82
CA LEU A 177 -15.20 27.19 -57.04
C LEU A 177 -15.46 28.64 -57.52
N PRO A 178 -14.42 29.40 -57.94
CA PRO A 178 -14.64 30.69 -58.60
C PRO A 178 -15.44 30.48 -59.90
N GLU A 179 -16.32 31.43 -60.25
CA GLU A 179 -17.33 31.33 -61.33
C GLU A 179 -16.78 31.03 -62.75
N ASP A 180 -15.45 30.94 -62.93
CA ASP A 180 -14.74 30.77 -64.22
C ASP A 180 -14.06 29.38 -64.41
N VAL A 181 -14.33 28.36 -63.58
CA VAL A 181 -13.74 27.01 -63.73
C VAL A 181 -14.70 26.06 -64.44
N ASP A 182 -14.25 25.46 -65.55
CA ASP A 182 -15.01 24.48 -66.33
C ASP A 182 -15.12 23.15 -65.54
N LEU A 183 -16.35 22.73 -65.21
CA LEU A 183 -16.66 21.55 -64.37
C LEU A 183 -16.45 20.20 -65.08
N SER A 184 -15.98 20.19 -66.33
CA SER A 184 -15.82 18.97 -67.14
C SER A 184 -14.54 18.20 -66.87
N GLU A 185 -13.57 18.76 -66.14
CA GLU A 185 -12.30 18.12 -65.82
C GLU A 185 -12.13 17.94 -64.28
N PRO A 186 -11.52 16.83 -63.83
CA PRO A 186 -11.31 16.58 -62.40
C PRO A 186 -10.45 17.69 -61.78
N THR A 187 -11.01 18.37 -60.79
CA THR A 187 -10.47 19.64 -60.25
C THR A 187 -9.52 19.43 -59.08
N PHE A 188 -9.64 18.29 -58.38
CA PHE A 188 -8.87 17.96 -57.19
C PHE A 188 -7.83 16.86 -57.41
N SER A 189 -6.61 17.10 -56.94
CA SER A 189 -5.50 16.14 -56.99
C SER A 189 -5.60 15.10 -55.87
N SER A 190 -6.02 15.52 -54.66
CA SER A 190 -6.28 14.64 -53.52
C SER A 190 -7.35 15.22 -52.60
N CYS A 191 -8.09 14.37 -51.89
CA CYS A 191 -9.10 14.74 -50.90
C CYS A 191 -9.13 13.71 -49.76
N TYR A 192 -9.51 14.14 -48.56
CA TYR A 192 -9.60 13.26 -47.40
C TYR A 192 -10.83 13.56 -46.54
N ILE A 193 -11.49 12.51 -46.04
CA ILE A 193 -12.56 12.58 -45.04
C ILE A 193 -12.04 11.96 -43.75
N SER A 194 -12.30 12.59 -42.61
CA SER A 194 -12.11 11.97 -41.30
C SER A 194 -13.32 12.22 -40.42
N TRP A 195 -13.84 11.16 -39.80
CA TRP A 195 -15.01 11.23 -38.93
C TRP A 195 -14.61 11.48 -37.48
N ARG A 196 -15.44 12.24 -36.77
CA ARG A 196 -15.37 12.27 -35.30
C ARG A 196 -15.78 10.90 -34.75
N GLY A 197 -15.14 10.44 -33.68
CA GLY A 197 -15.38 9.08 -33.16
C GLY A 197 -16.81 8.77 -32.68
N ASP A 198 -17.67 9.77 -32.44
CA ASP A 198 -19.10 9.59 -32.16
C ASP A 198 -19.99 9.65 -33.42
N GLY A 199 -19.39 9.80 -34.60
CA GLY A 199 -20.06 9.89 -35.90
C GLY A 199 -20.81 11.19 -36.18
N LYS A 200 -20.97 12.10 -35.20
CA LYS A 200 -21.86 13.28 -35.35
C LYS A 200 -21.37 14.34 -36.32
N TYR A 201 -20.06 14.37 -36.56
CA TYR A 201 -19.41 15.34 -37.42
C TYR A 201 -18.32 14.62 -38.24
N PHE A 202 -18.03 15.17 -39.42
CA PHE A 202 -16.86 14.78 -40.19
C PHE A 202 -16.14 16.03 -40.70
N VAL A 203 -14.86 15.87 -40.97
CA VAL A 203 -13.99 16.93 -41.47
C VAL A 203 -13.45 16.57 -42.84
N THR A 204 -13.34 17.57 -43.71
CA THR A 204 -12.80 17.40 -45.06
C THR A 204 -11.66 18.37 -45.34
N LEU A 205 -10.69 17.93 -46.14
CA LEU A 205 -9.62 18.75 -46.70
C LEU A 205 -9.36 18.32 -48.15
N GLY A 206 -9.31 19.28 -49.07
CA GLY A 206 -9.09 19.06 -50.49
C GLY A 206 -7.88 19.83 -51.03
N GLU A 207 -7.23 19.29 -52.06
CA GLU A 207 -6.15 19.94 -52.79
C GLU A 207 -6.51 20.07 -54.27
N LEU A 208 -6.53 21.29 -54.79
CA LEU A 208 -6.82 21.57 -56.21
C LEU A 208 -5.59 21.32 -57.10
N HIS A 209 -5.84 20.96 -58.36
CA HIS A 209 -4.79 20.81 -59.39
C HIS A 209 -4.09 22.14 -59.74
N THR A 210 -4.80 23.26 -59.61
CA THR A 210 -4.23 24.61 -59.79
C THR A 210 -3.63 25.06 -58.46
N SER A 211 -2.33 25.32 -58.45
CA SER A 211 -1.46 25.60 -57.30
C SER A 211 -1.85 26.81 -56.45
N SER A 212 -3.00 26.81 -55.76
CA SER A 212 -3.25 27.69 -54.63
C SER A 212 -2.69 27.00 -53.39
N SER A 213 -1.60 27.53 -52.84
CA SER A 213 -0.99 27.03 -51.60
C SER A 213 -1.96 27.03 -50.41
N HIS A 214 -3.01 27.86 -50.44
CA HIS A 214 -3.92 28.03 -49.32
C HIS A 214 -5.15 27.12 -49.43
N LYS A 215 -5.36 26.27 -48.43
CA LYS A 215 -6.51 25.36 -48.30
C LYS A 215 -7.31 25.72 -47.05
N LYS A 216 -8.57 25.29 -46.99
CA LYS A 216 -9.42 25.41 -45.80
C LYS A 216 -9.89 24.03 -45.34
N LEU A 217 -9.83 23.81 -44.04
CA LEU A 217 -10.44 22.66 -43.38
C LEU A 217 -11.91 22.97 -43.12
N LYS A 218 -12.82 22.06 -43.47
CA LYS A 218 -14.27 22.24 -43.28
C LYS A 218 -14.83 21.13 -42.41
N VAL A 219 -15.65 21.51 -41.43
CA VAL A 219 -16.35 20.61 -40.51
C VAL A 219 -17.82 20.60 -40.88
N TRP A 220 -18.38 19.41 -41.03
CA TRP A 220 -19.74 19.17 -41.50
C TRP A 220 -20.55 18.39 -40.46
N GLU A 221 -21.85 18.66 -40.40
CA GLU A 221 -22.80 17.89 -39.60
C GLU A 221 -23.26 16.64 -40.34
N ARG A 222 -23.35 15.50 -39.63
CA ARG A 222 -23.73 14.19 -40.18
C ARG A 222 -25.10 14.17 -40.84
N ASP A 223 -26.14 14.65 -40.14
CA ASP A 223 -27.53 14.37 -40.55
C ASP A 223 -28.03 15.35 -41.62
N THR A 224 -27.56 16.60 -41.56
CA THR A 224 -28.03 17.69 -42.42
C THR A 224 -27.11 17.96 -43.60
N GLY A 225 -25.85 17.50 -43.53
CA GLY A 225 -24.79 17.93 -44.44
C GLY A 225 -24.44 19.41 -44.31
N ALA A 226 -24.93 20.13 -43.29
CA ALA A 226 -24.65 21.56 -43.16
C ALA A 226 -23.18 21.79 -42.79
N LEU A 227 -22.59 22.85 -43.36
CA LEU A 227 -21.27 23.32 -42.95
C LEU A 227 -21.36 23.90 -41.53
N HIS A 228 -20.71 23.24 -40.57
CA HIS A 228 -20.67 23.66 -39.18
C HIS A 228 -19.63 24.77 -38.96
N ALA A 229 -18.43 24.59 -39.50
CA ALA A 229 -17.33 25.53 -39.36
C ALA A 229 -16.29 25.34 -40.47
N ALA A 230 -15.50 26.39 -40.73
CA ALA A 230 -14.36 26.34 -41.63
C ALA A 230 -13.16 27.04 -41.00
N SER A 231 -11.95 26.53 -41.25
CA SER A 231 -10.71 27.16 -40.81
C SER A 231 -10.36 28.39 -41.64
N GLU A 232 -9.42 29.19 -41.14
CA GLU A 232 -8.72 30.17 -41.96
C GLU A 232 -7.98 29.49 -43.13
N SER A 233 -7.80 30.23 -44.22
CA SER A 233 -7.10 29.75 -45.41
C SER A 233 -5.59 29.82 -45.20
N LYS A 234 -4.93 28.67 -45.08
CA LYS A 234 -3.48 28.56 -44.77
C LYS A 234 -2.79 27.52 -45.65
N ALA A 235 -1.46 27.56 -45.66
CA ALA A 235 -0.65 26.61 -46.41
C ALA A 235 -0.62 25.24 -45.71
N PHE A 236 -1.42 24.30 -46.20
CA PHE A 236 -1.48 22.93 -45.67
C PHE A 236 -0.62 21.98 -46.51
N MET A 237 0.11 21.10 -45.83
CA MET A 237 0.93 20.08 -46.46
C MET A 237 0.06 18.89 -46.90
N GLY A 238 -0.16 18.76 -48.21
CA GLY A 238 -1.01 17.71 -48.78
C GLY A 238 -2.47 17.76 -48.26
N THR A 239 -3.08 16.58 -48.12
CA THR A 239 -4.43 16.37 -47.57
C THR A 239 -4.40 15.53 -46.29
N VAL A 240 -3.35 15.73 -45.48
CA VAL A 240 -3.11 14.98 -44.25
C VAL A 240 -4.05 15.46 -43.14
N LEU A 241 -5.00 14.62 -42.74
CA LEU A 241 -6.07 15.01 -41.82
C LEU A 241 -6.54 13.80 -40.99
N ASP A 242 -6.69 13.99 -39.68
CA ASP A 242 -7.31 12.98 -38.82
C ASP A 242 -7.99 13.58 -37.59
N TRP A 243 -9.22 13.14 -37.30
CA TRP A 243 -9.95 13.54 -36.11
C TRP A 243 -9.63 12.57 -34.97
N MET A 244 -9.17 13.12 -33.84
CA MET A 244 -8.95 12.36 -32.61
C MET A 244 -10.23 11.60 -32.20
N PRO A 245 -10.20 10.27 -31.96
CA PRO A 245 -11.39 9.48 -31.67
C PRO A 245 -12.23 9.98 -30.47
N SER A 246 -11.60 10.51 -29.43
CA SER A 246 -12.30 11.17 -28.30
C SER A 246 -13.10 12.43 -28.70
N GLY A 247 -12.85 12.97 -29.89
CA GLY A 247 -13.52 14.11 -30.50
C GLY A 247 -12.91 15.47 -30.17
N ALA A 248 -11.89 15.54 -29.32
CA ALA A 248 -11.40 16.81 -28.78
C ALA A 248 -10.58 17.66 -29.78
N LYS A 249 -9.80 17.04 -30.66
CA LYS A 249 -8.85 17.72 -31.56
C LYS A 249 -8.91 17.14 -32.97
N ILE A 250 -8.71 17.98 -33.96
CA ILE A 250 -8.48 17.60 -35.36
C ILE A 250 -7.03 17.90 -35.69
N ALA A 251 -6.28 16.91 -36.15
CA ALA A 251 -4.87 17.05 -36.47
C ALA A 251 -4.66 17.22 -37.98
N SER A 252 -3.81 18.17 -38.35
CA SER A 252 -3.43 18.45 -39.74
C SER A 252 -2.01 19.01 -39.77
N VAL A 253 -1.43 19.19 -40.96
CA VAL A 253 -0.04 19.66 -41.11
C VAL A 253 0.04 20.95 -41.93
N TYR A 254 0.75 21.96 -41.41
CA TYR A 254 1.11 23.15 -42.18
C TYR A 254 2.41 22.95 -42.95
N ASP A 255 2.41 23.42 -44.20
CA ASP A 255 3.60 23.52 -45.02
C ASP A 255 4.27 24.89 -44.79
N LYS A 256 5.45 24.84 -44.18
CA LYS A 256 6.26 26.03 -43.86
C LYS A 256 7.51 26.16 -44.73
N LYS A 257 7.59 25.44 -45.85
CA LYS A 257 8.74 25.53 -46.78
C LYS A 257 9.03 26.94 -47.25
N VAL A 258 7.99 27.77 -47.45
CA VAL A 258 8.14 29.19 -47.85
C VAL A 258 8.84 30.02 -46.79
N GLU A 259 8.67 29.69 -45.51
CA GLU A 259 9.30 30.36 -44.37
C GLU A 259 10.68 29.76 -44.03
N ASN A 260 11.11 28.72 -44.75
CA ASN A 260 12.31 27.93 -44.48
C ASN A 260 12.31 27.35 -43.05
N GLU A 261 11.13 27.00 -42.53
CA GLU A 261 10.91 26.36 -41.24
C GLU A 261 10.42 24.91 -41.42
N CYS A 262 10.55 24.10 -40.37
CA CYS A 262 10.07 22.73 -40.35
C CYS A 262 8.53 22.67 -40.44
N PRO A 263 7.96 21.59 -41.01
CA PRO A 263 6.52 21.36 -40.98
C PRO A 263 5.98 21.33 -39.55
N LEU A 264 4.80 21.93 -39.34
CA LEU A 264 4.13 21.95 -38.04
C LEU A 264 2.89 21.07 -38.06
N ILE A 265 2.77 20.19 -37.07
CA ILE A 265 1.50 19.51 -36.78
C ILE A 265 0.64 20.47 -35.97
N VAL A 266 -0.54 20.76 -36.48
CA VAL A 266 -1.49 21.72 -35.94
C VAL A 266 -2.79 21.05 -35.52
N PHE A 267 -3.36 21.54 -34.43
CA PHE A 267 -4.59 21.02 -33.86
C PHE A 267 -5.70 22.05 -33.88
N PHE A 268 -6.83 21.66 -34.47
CA PHE A 268 -8.05 22.45 -34.51
C PHE A 268 -9.11 21.88 -33.58
N GLU A 269 -10.01 22.75 -33.14
CA GLU A 269 -11.26 22.35 -32.51
C GLU A 269 -12.38 22.22 -33.56
N ARG A 270 -13.52 21.65 -33.15
CA ARG A 270 -14.71 21.51 -34.00
C ARG A 270 -15.23 22.82 -34.62
N ASN A 271 -14.88 23.96 -34.03
CA ASN A 271 -15.28 25.30 -34.51
C ASN A 271 -14.34 25.85 -35.60
N GLY A 272 -13.36 25.05 -36.07
CA GLY A 272 -12.40 25.45 -37.11
C GLY A 272 -11.26 26.34 -36.61
N LEU A 273 -11.18 26.65 -35.31
CA LEU A 273 -10.12 27.46 -34.73
C LEU A 273 -8.91 26.61 -34.35
N GLU A 274 -7.72 27.15 -34.63
CA GLU A 274 -6.44 26.57 -34.22
C GLU A 274 -6.22 26.75 -32.71
N ARG A 275 -5.84 25.68 -32.01
CA ARG A 275 -5.64 25.70 -30.55
C ARG A 275 -4.19 25.49 -30.12
N SER A 276 -3.45 24.62 -30.81
CA SER A 276 -2.06 24.31 -30.46
C SER A 276 -1.33 23.70 -31.65
N SER A 277 0.00 23.82 -31.65
CA SER A 277 0.87 23.25 -32.68
C SER A 277 2.19 22.76 -32.08
N PHE A 278 2.87 21.85 -32.76
CA PHE A 278 4.27 21.49 -32.45
C PHE A 278 5.04 21.13 -33.73
N SER A 279 6.37 21.21 -33.66
CA SER A 279 7.29 20.92 -34.76
C SER A 279 7.67 19.45 -34.80
N ILE A 280 7.87 18.90 -35.99
CA ILE A 280 8.34 17.51 -36.20
C ILE A 280 9.86 17.35 -36.03
N ASN A 281 10.59 18.46 -35.83
CA ASN A 281 12.03 18.55 -35.58
C ASN A 281 12.89 17.81 -36.63
N GLU A 282 12.60 18.04 -37.91
CA GLU A 282 13.33 17.49 -39.07
C GLU A 282 13.92 18.59 -39.95
N LEU A 283 14.70 18.22 -40.97
CA LEU A 283 15.15 19.17 -42.00
C LEU A 283 13.96 19.83 -42.72
N THR A 284 14.17 21.03 -43.24
CA THR A 284 13.15 21.88 -43.90
C THR A 284 12.43 21.22 -45.07
N ASP A 285 13.02 20.20 -45.69
CA ASP A 285 12.46 19.53 -46.86
C ASP A 285 11.53 18.34 -46.55
N ALA A 286 11.43 17.94 -45.27
CA ALA A 286 10.62 16.82 -44.84
C ALA A 286 9.14 16.98 -45.25
N LYS A 287 8.50 15.86 -45.65
CA LYS A 287 7.09 15.80 -46.03
C LYS A 287 6.34 14.81 -45.16
N VAL A 288 5.25 15.25 -44.52
CA VAL A 288 4.32 14.35 -43.84
C VAL A 288 3.30 13.82 -44.84
N GLU A 289 3.12 12.50 -44.91
CA GLU A 289 2.17 11.87 -45.85
C GLU A 289 0.95 11.29 -45.16
N ILE A 290 1.11 10.64 -44.01
CA ILE A 290 0.03 10.02 -43.24
C ILE A 290 0.13 10.51 -41.81
N LEU A 291 -1.00 10.81 -41.20
CA LEU A 291 -1.14 11.20 -39.80
C LEU A 291 -2.36 10.47 -39.23
N LYS A 292 -2.18 9.70 -38.16
CA LYS A 292 -3.27 8.90 -37.57
C LYS A 292 -3.20 8.82 -36.05
N TRP A 293 -4.33 9.03 -35.41
CA TRP A 293 -4.54 8.76 -34.00
C TRP A 293 -4.78 7.28 -33.75
N ASN A 294 -4.34 6.78 -32.60
CA ASN A 294 -4.75 5.46 -32.15
C ASN A 294 -6.17 5.48 -31.55
N CYS A 295 -6.75 4.30 -31.35
CA CYS A 295 -8.14 4.17 -30.90
C CYS A 295 -8.39 4.72 -29.48
N SER A 296 -7.38 4.81 -28.61
CA SER A 296 -7.48 5.41 -27.27
C SER A 296 -7.20 6.92 -27.23
N SER A 297 -6.85 7.53 -28.36
CA SER A 297 -6.53 8.96 -28.48
C SER A 297 -5.33 9.46 -27.66
N ASP A 298 -4.43 8.58 -27.20
CA ASP A 298 -3.23 8.95 -26.44
C ASP A 298 -1.97 9.01 -27.30
N LEU A 299 -1.95 8.30 -28.44
CA LEU A 299 -0.84 8.29 -29.39
C LEU A 299 -1.25 8.88 -30.74
N LEU A 300 -0.35 9.69 -31.31
CA LEU A 300 -0.42 10.20 -32.66
C LEU A 300 0.78 9.69 -33.43
N ALA A 301 0.58 9.08 -34.59
CA ALA A 301 1.69 8.64 -35.45
C ALA A 301 1.65 9.36 -36.80
N ALA A 302 2.82 9.52 -37.41
CA ALA A 302 2.93 10.03 -38.77
C ALA A 302 4.05 9.37 -39.57
N VAL A 303 3.85 9.29 -40.88
CA VAL A 303 4.93 9.01 -41.85
C VAL A 303 5.56 10.33 -42.25
N VAL A 304 6.84 10.48 -41.94
CA VAL A 304 7.67 11.61 -42.32
C VAL A 304 8.71 11.14 -43.33
N ARG A 305 8.58 11.64 -44.56
CA ARG A 305 9.52 11.39 -45.65
C ARG A 305 10.63 12.43 -45.66
N SER A 306 11.86 11.99 -45.52
CA SER A 306 13.07 12.82 -45.60
C SER A 306 13.84 12.52 -46.89
N GLU A 307 14.94 13.23 -47.15
CA GLU A 307 15.74 12.99 -48.35
C GLU A 307 16.45 11.62 -48.33
N THR A 308 16.75 11.10 -47.15
CA THR A 308 17.58 9.90 -46.95
C THR A 308 16.78 8.67 -46.55
N PHE A 309 15.70 8.83 -45.79
CA PHE A 309 14.85 7.75 -45.30
C PHE A 309 13.41 8.19 -45.12
N ASP A 310 12.51 7.21 -45.05
CA ASP A 310 11.15 7.41 -44.56
C ASP A 310 11.10 6.99 -43.08
N SER A 311 10.37 7.72 -42.24
CA SER A 311 10.26 7.41 -40.82
C SER A 311 8.82 7.40 -40.33
N VAL A 312 8.50 6.42 -39.48
CA VAL A 312 7.26 6.38 -38.72
C VAL A 312 7.55 6.90 -37.32
N LYS A 313 7.03 8.10 -37.01
CA LYS A 313 7.21 8.78 -35.73
C LYS A 313 5.95 8.66 -34.88
N ILE A 314 6.11 8.39 -33.58
CA ILE A 314 5.00 8.21 -32.64
C ILE A 314 5.14 9.20 -31.48
N TRP A 315 4.16 10.09 -31.35
CA TRP A 315 4.10 11.10 -30.30
C TRP A 315 3.04 10.78 -29.24
N PHE A 316 3.34 11.23 -28.02
CA PHE A 316 2.45 11.15 -26.86
C PHE A 316 2.26 12.53 -26.24
N PHE A 317 1.01 12.90 -25.94
CA PHE A 317 0.69 14.19 -25.32
C PHE A 317 0.45 14.04 -23.82
N SER A 318 1.23 14.75 -23.00
CA SER A 318 1.05 14.80 -21.55
C SER A 318 1.61 16.10 -20.99
N ASN A 319 1.05 16.61 -19.90
CA ASN A 319 1.52 17.84 -19.24
C ASN A 319 1.71 19.03 -20.19
N ASN A 320 0.82 19.15 -21.18
CA ASN A 320 0.86 20.16 -22.24
C ASN A 320 2.13 20.15 -23.11
N HIS A 321 2.80 19.00 -23.21
CA HIS A 321 3.99 18.78 -24.05
C HIS A 321 3.79 17.54 -24.93
N TRP A 322 4.35 17.59 -26.13
CA TRP A 322 4.36 16.49 -27.09
C TRP A 322 5.71 15.79 -27.03
N TYR A 323 5.72 14.55 -26.57
CA TYR A 323 6.93 13.74 -26.49
C TYR A 323 7.04 12.84 -27.72
N LEU A 324 8.15 12.89 -28.45
CA LEU A 324 8.43 11.84 -29.45
C LEU A 324 8.95 10.61 -28.69
N LYS A 325 8.16 9.53 -28.71
CA LYS A 325 8.44 8.32 -27.92
C LYS A 325 9.05 7.19 -28.73
N GLN A 326 8.84 7.18 -30.04
CA GLN A 326 9.41 6.16 -30.92
C GLN A 326 9.59 6.68 -32.34
N GLU A 327 10.65 6.24 -33.01
CA GLU A 327 10.90 6.42 -34.43
C GLU A 327 11.36 5.09 -35.05
N ILE A 328 10.73 4.71 -36.17
CA ILE A 328 11.09 3.54 -36.97
C ILE A 328 11.48 4.04 -38.37
N ARG A 329 12.69 3.73 -38.83
CA ARG A 329 13.25 4.22 -40.11
C ARG A 329 13.24 3.13 -41.17
N TYR A 330 12.80 3.48 -42.38
CA TYR A 330 12.75 2.63 -43.56
C TYR A 330 13.62 3.24 -44.67
N LEU A 331 14.14 2.41 -45.56
CA LEU A 331 14.84 2.91 -46.75
C LEU A 331 13.86 3.71 -47.61
N ARG A 332 14.34 4.81 -48.20
CA ARG A 332 13.51 5.69 -49.01
C ARG A 332 12.91 5.00 -50.24
N GLU A 333 13.59 3.97 -50.77
CA GLU A 333 13.14 3.20 -51.92
C GLU A 333 11.99 2.25 -51.60
N ASP A 334 11.90 1.75 -50.36
CA ASP A 334 10.86 0.81 -49.94
C ASP A 334 9.49 1.52 -49.84
N GLY A 335 9.49 2.78 -49.42
CA GLY A 335 8.31 3.55 -49.02
C GLY A 335 7.58 2.89 -47.85
N VAL A 336 6.84 3.67 -47.04
CA VAL A 336 6.09 3.09 -45.91
C VAL A 336 4.70 3.70 -45.77
N LYS A 337 3.74 2.85 -45.45
CA LYS A 337 2.40 3.21 -44.98
C LYS A 337 2.11 2.51 -43.66
N PHE A 338 1.15 3.03 -42.91
CA PHE A 338 0.75 2.40 -41.65
C PHE A 338 -0.74 2.62 -41.35
N MET A 339 -1.23 1.79 -40.43
CA MET A 339 -2.48 2.01 -39.71
C MET A 339 -2.35 1.55 -38.26
N TRP A 340 -3.12 2.15 -37.37
CA TRP A 340 -3.30 1.62 -36.02
C TRP A 340 -4.24 0.42 -36.06
N HIS A 341 -4.00 -0.56 -35.20
CA HIS A 341 -4.97 -1.62 -34.98
C HIS A 341 -6.27 -1.01 -34.41
N PRO A 342 -7.45 -1.28 -34.98
CA PRO A 342 -8.68 -0.57 -34.63
C PRO A 342 -9.15 -0.79 -33.18
N THR A 343 -8.90 -1.98 -32.62
CA THR A 343 -9.29 -2.35 -31.24
C THR A 343 -8.13 -2.43 -30.24
N LYS A 344 -6.86 -2.42 -30.69
CA LYS A 344 -5.68 -2.59 -29.83
C LYS A 344 -4.81 -1.32 -29.88
N PRO A 345 -4.85 -0.46 -28.86
CA PRO A 345 -4.29 0.90 -28.94
C PRO A 345 -2.77 0.99 -29.07
N LEU A 346 -2.05 -0.07 -28.71
CA LEU A 346 -0.59 -0.14 -28.72
C LEU A 346 -0.05 -1.07 -29.83
N GLN A 347 -0.88 -1.42 -30.82
CA GLN A 347 -0.44 -2.17 -31.99
C GLN A 347 -0.51 -1.31 -33.25
N LEU A 348 0.63 -1.22 -33.92
CA LEU A 348 0.82 -0.46 -35.16
C LEU A 348 1.19 -1.41 -36.28
N ILE A 349 0.45 -1.35 -37.38
CA ILE A 349 0.70 -2.19 -38.54
C ILE A 349 1.29 -1.28 -39.62
N CYS A 350 2.53 -1.55 -40.01
CA CYS A 350 3.25 -0.82 -41.05
C CYS A 350 3.48 -1.76 -42.25
N TRP A 351 3.49 -1.24 -43.46
CA TRP A 351 3.87 -2.03 -44.63
C TRP A 351 4.66 -1.20 -45.64
N THR A 352 5.59 -1.86 -46.31
CA THR A 352 6.35 -1.29 -47.43
C THR A 352 5.55 -1.38 -48.72
N LEU A 353 5.91 -0.55 -49.70
CA LEU A 353 5.28 -0.59 -51.02
C LEU A 353 5.54 -1.92 -51.73
N GLY A 354 6.68 -2.56 -51.45
CA GLY A 354 7.07 -3.88 -51.94
C GLY A 354 6.41 -5.07 -51.22
N GLY A 355 5.46 -4.83 -50.29
CA GLY A 355 4.63 -5.89 -49.70
C GLY A 355 5.14 -6.50 -48.40
N GLU A 356 6.19 -5.96 -47.77
CA GLU A 356 6.58 -6.39 -46.41
C GLU A 356 5.66 -5.72 -45.37
N VAL A 357 4.87 -6.51 -44.67
CA VAL A 357 3.97 -6.08 -43.59
C VAL A 357 4.63 -6.36 -42.25
N THR A 358 4.65 -5.38 -41.35
CA THR A 358 5.24 -5.45 -40.01
C THR A 358 4.20 -5.04 -38.96
N VAL A 359 4.05 -5.85 -37.92
CA VAL A 359 3.14 -5.61 -36.79
C VAL A 359 3.99 -5.29 -35.56
N ASN A 360 4.06 -4.02 -35.24
CA ASN A 360 4.78 -3.48 -34.09
C ASN A 360 3.83 -3.44 -32.89
N SER A 361 4.13 -4.20 -31.84
CA SER A 361 3.41 -4.11 -30.56
C SER A 361 4.26 -3.38 -29.52
N PHE A 362 3.66 -2.35 -28.93
CA PHE A 362 4.27 -1.51 -27.91
C PHE A 362 3.72 -1.81 -26.53
N VAL A 363 4.51 -1.48 -25.52
CA VAL A 363 4.12 -1.51 -24.12
C VAL A 363 4.61 -0.24 -23.42
N TRP A 364 3.79 0.28 -22.51
CA TRP A 364 4.21 1.37 -21.64
C TRP A 364 5.07 0.83 -20.50
N VAL A 365 6.34 1.19 -20.45
CA VAL A 365 7.22 0.89 -19.31
C VAL A 365 7.37 2.14 -18.43
N THR A 366 7.53 1.94 -17.12
CA THR A 366 7.85 3.07 -16.23
C THR A 366 9.19 3.66 -16.64
N ALA A 367 9.27 4.99 -16.70
CA ALA A 367 10.52 5.69 -16.96
C ALA A 367 11.41 5.78 -15.70
N VAL A 368 10.89 5.35 -14.54
CA VAL A 368 11.57 5.43 -13.25
C VAL A 368 12.28 4.11 -12.96
N MET A 369 13.58 4.21 -12.76
CA MET A 369 14.46 3.08 -12.48
C MET A 369 14.38 2.66 -11.01
N GLU A 370 14.98 1.51 -10.66
CA GLU A 370 14.89 0.92 -9.31
C GLU A 370 15.38 1.88 -8.20
N ASN A 371 16.38 2.70 -8.48
CA ASN A 371 16.89 3.72 -7.57
C ASN A 371 16.02 5.00 -7.50
N SER A 372 14.81 4.97 -8.08
CA SER A 372 13.90 6.12 -8.22
C SER A 372 14.43 7.29 -9.08
N THR A 373 15.35 7.02 -10.01
CA THR A 373 15.72 7.99 -11.05
C THR A 373 14.77 7.89 -12.23
N ALA A 374 14.09 8.99 -12.58
CA ALA A 374 13.28 9.09 -13.79
C ALA A 374 14.17 9.42 -15.00
N LEU A 375 14.09 8.59 -16.05
CA LEU A 375 14.77 8.75 -17.33
C LEU A 375 13.71 8.74 -18.46
N VAL A 376 13.16 9.92 -18.77
CA VAL A 376 12.06 10.06 -19.73
C VAL A 376 12.62 10.34 -21.11
N ILE A 377 12.26 9.51 -22.10
CA ILE A 377 12.64 9.71 -23.50
C ILE A 377 11.80 10.84 -24.10
N ASP A 378 12.47 11.79 -24.75
CA ASP A 378 11.88 12.82 -25.59
C ASP A 378 12.75 13.04 -26.83
N GLU A 379 12.37 12.42 -27.94
CA GLU A 379 13.12 12.47 -29.21
C GLU A 379 14.56 11.94 -29.05
N SER A 380 15.56 12.80 -29.27
CA SER A 380 16.99 12.54 -29.13
C SER A 380 17.51 12.89 -27.74
N LYS A 381 16.62 13.14 -26.76
CA LYS A 381 16.99 13.51 -25.39
C LYS A 381 16.45 12.51 -24.37
N ILE A 382 17.24 12.26 -23.33
CA ILE A 382 16.79 11.61 -22.10
C ILE A 382 16.75 12.66 -21.01
N LEU A 383 15.54 12.93 -20.52
CA LEU A 383 15.28 13.87 -19.44
C LEU A 383 15.48 13.14 -18.11
N ALA A 384 16.53 13.49 -17.37
CA ALA A 384 16.93 12.82 -16.14
C ALA A 384 16.49 13.60 -14.91
N THR A 385 15.79 12.93 -13.98
CA THR A 385 15.36 13.50 -12.71
C THR A 385 15.49 12.46 -11.58
N PRO A 386 16.46 12.59 -10.67
CA PRO A 386 16.51 11.79 -9.46
C PRO A 386 15.40 12.23 -8.49
N LEU A 387 14.37 11.38 -8.34
CA LEU A 387 13.17 11.74 -7.55
C LEU A 387 13.44 11.77 -6.04
N SER A 388 14.57 11.22 -5.59
CA SER A 388 15.07 11.37 -4.22
C SER A 388 15.54 12.79 -3.91
N LEU A 389 15.98 13.55 -4.92
CA LEU A 389 16.42 14.93 -4.77
C LEU A 389 15.29 15.92 -5.07
N SER A 390 14.54 15.70 -6.16
CA SER A 390 13.49 16.62 -6.58
C SER A 390 12.32 15.92 -7.27
N LEU A 391 11.10 16.23 -6.85
CA LEU A 391 9.85 15.67 -7.39
C LEU A 391 9.34 16.51 -8.58
N MET A 392 10.13 16.60 -9.65
CA MET A 392 9.79 17.36 -10.85
C MET A 392 9.01 16.49 -11.86
N PRO A 393 7.75 16.80 -12.18
CA PRO A 393 7.04 16.12 -13.27
C PRO A 393 7.59 16.56 -14.64
N PRO A 394 7.63 15.67 -15.66
CA PRO A 394 7.99 16.05 -17.02
C PRO A 394 6.97 17.08 -17.56
N PRO A 395 7.35 18.03 -18.44
CA PRO A 395 8.61 18.10 -19.19
C PRO A 395 9.77 18.71 -18.40
N MET A 396 9.58 19.10 -17.14
CA MET A 396 10.69 19.58 -16.32
C MET A 396 11.63 18.43 -15.96
N TYR A 397 12.92 18.72 -15.85
CA TYR A 397 13.97 17.77 -15.52
C TYR A 397 15.14 18.46 -14.81
N LEU A 398 16.01 17.66 -14.17
CA LEU A 398 17.22 18.17 -13.53
C LEU A 398 18.32 18.44 -14.57
N PHE A 399 18.64 17.45 -15.40
CA PHE A 399 19.55 17.58 -16.54
C PHE A 399 19.09 16.70 -17.70
N ASN A 400 19.68 16.88 -18.88
CA ASN A 400 19.35 16.02 -20.02
C ASN A 400 20.60 15.48 -20.73
N LEU A 401 20.44 14.29 -21.30
CA LEU A 401 21.42 13.63 -22.15
C LEU A 401 20.95 13.74 -23.59
N LYS A 402 21.78 14.29 -24.47
CA LYS A 402 21.48 14.49 -25.89
C LYS A 402 22.25 13.49 -26.74
N PHE A 403 21.54 12.86 -27.68
CA PHE A 403 22.04 11.84 -28.58
C PHE A 403 21.97 12.34 -30.04
N SER A 404 22.61 11.60 -30.96
CA SER A 404 22.64 11.95 -32.39
C SER A 404 21.32 11.72 -33.12
N SER A 405 20.47 10.83 -32.62
CA SER A 405 19.22 10.39 -33.23
C SER A 405 18.19 10.04 -32.15
N THR A 406 16.93 9.85 -32.54
CA THR A 406 15.82 9.45 -31.65
C THR A 406 16.13 8.14 -30.94
N ILE A 407 15.83 8.08 -29.65
CA ILE A 407 16.08 6.90 -28.81
C ILE A 407 14.93 5.90 -28.94
N ARG A 408 15.24 4.61 -29.11
CA ARG A 408 14.26 3.51 -29.20
C ARG A 408 14.11 2.70 -27.92
N ASP A 409 15.23 2.37 -27.26
CA ASP A 409 15.24 1.64 -26.00
C ASP A 409 16.40 2.10 -25.13
N ILE A 410 16.26 1.96 -23.81
CA ILE A 410 17.28 2.35 -22.84
C ILE A 410 17.47 1.24 -21.80
N ALA A 411 18.70 1.11 -21.32
CA ALA A 411 19.04 0.24 -20.20
C ALA A 411 19.90 1.02 -19.21
N PHE A 412 19.53 1.00 -17.93
CA PHE A 412 20.26 1.70 -16.88
C PHE A 412 20.76 0.72 -15.83
N TYR A 413 22.01 0.89 -15.42
CA TYR A 413 22.68 0.08 -14.43
C TYR A 413 23.15 0.95 -13.28
N THR A 414 22.75 0.58 -12.06
CA THR A 414 23.18 1.23 -10.83
C THR A 414 23.61 0.20 -9.81
N LYS A 415 24.93 0.05 -9.65
CA LYS A 415 25.50 -0.84 -8.62
C LYS A 415 26.90 -0.37 -8.26
N ASN A 416 27.27 -0.49 -6.99
CA ASN A 416 28.59 -0.09 -6.47
C ASN A 416 28.97 1.36 -6.83
N SER A 417 28.01 2.29 -6.77
CA SER A 417 28.17 3.71 -7.12
C SER A 417 28.53 4.01 -8.58
N LYS A 418 28.50 3.00 -9.47
CA LYS A 418 28.57 3.20 -10.92
C LYS A 418 27.16 3.37 -11.48
N ASN A 419 26.96 4.43 -12.25
CA ASN A 419 25.71 4.73 -12.94
C ASN A 419 25.98 4.69 -14.46
N LEU A 420 25.58 3.61 -15.13
CA LEU A 420 25.80 3.45 -16.56
C LEU A 420 24.46 3.46 -17.29
N LEU A 421 24.38 4.24 -18.37
CA LEU A 421 23.23 4.30 -19.25
C LEU A 421 23.65 3.82 -20.64
N ALA A 422 22.90 2.86 -21.18
CA ALA A 422 22.97 2.49 -22.58
C ALA A 422 21.67 2.94 -23.26
N ALA A 423 21.79 3.51 -24.45
CA ALA A 423 20.68 3.90 -25.30
C ALA A 423 20.88 3.33 -26.70
N PHE A 424 19.84 2.69 -27.24
CA PHE A 424 19.81 2.27 -28.63
C PHE A 424 18.99 3.26 -29.45
N LEU A 425 19.58 3.76 -30.53
CA LEU A 425 19.01 4.83 -31.34
C LEU A 425 18.25 4.30 -32.55
N SER A 426 17.48 5.16 -33.22
CA SER A 426 16.70 4.81 -34.42
C SER A 426 17.55 4.64 -35.68
N ASP A 427 18.76 5.21 -35.70
CA ASP A 427 19.82 4.88 -36.65
C ASP A 427 20.59 3.60 -36.28
N GLY A 428 20.16 2.91 -35.20
CA GLY A 428 20.71 1.74 -34.54
C GLY A 428 22.19 1.80 -34.15
N CYS A 429 22.68 3.00 -33.87
CA CYS A 429 23.86 3.17 -33.03
C CYS A 429 23.55 2.79 -31.57
N LEU A 430 24.53 2.21 -30.89
CA LEU A 430 24.52 2.00 -29.44
C LEU A 430 25.34 3.10 -28.77
N CYS A 431 24.72 3.88 -27.89
CA CYS A 431 25.38 4.94 -27.12
C CYS A 431 25.50 4.51 -25.66
N VAL A 432 26.64 4.79 -25.02
CA VAL A 432 26.88 4.50 -23.61
C VAL A 432 27.37 5.76 -22.90
N ALA A 433 26.82 6.04 -21.73
CA ALA A 433 27.24 7.13 -20.87
C ALA A 433 27.46 6.63 -19.44
N GLU A 434 28.59 6.95 -18.85
CA GLU A 434 28.87 6.79 -17.42
C GLU A 434 28.59 8.10 -16.71
N LEU A 435 27.62 8.09 -15.80
CA LEU A 435 27.25 9.23 -14.99
C LEU A 435 28.00 9.21 -13.65
N PRO A 436 28.29 10.39 -13.06
CA PRO A 436 28.92 10.45 -11.75
C PRO A 436 28.01 9.84 -10.67
N PRO A 437 28.51 9.63 -9.44
CA PRO A 437 27.70 9.16 -8.32
C PRO A 437 26.45 10.03 -8.10
N LEU A 438 25.34 9.43 -7.65
CA LEU A 438 24.04 10.12 -7.54
C LEU A 438 24.09 11.36 -6.64
N ASP A 439 24.92 11.33 -5.60
CA ASP A 439 25.07 12.40 -4.62
C ASP A 439 25.61 13.70 -5.22
N THR A 440 26.25 13.66 -6.40
CA THR A 440 26.79 14.84 -7.09
C THR A 440 25.87 15.32 -8.21
N TRP A 441 24.70 14.71 -8.42
CA TRP A 441 23.81 15.06 -9.53
C TRP A 441 23.18 16.44 -9.37
N GLU A 442 23.13 17.00 -8.16
CA GLU A 442 22.74 18.40 -7.94
C GLU A 442 23.62 19.36 -8.75
N GLU A 443 24.92 19.04 -8.91
CA GLU A 443 25.85 19.85 -9.71
C GLU A 443 25.58 19.78 -11.22
N LEU A 444 24.75 18.84 -11.67
CA LEU A 444 24.35 18.69 -13.07
C LEU A 444 23.11 19.51 -13.43
N GLU A 445 22.47 20.17 -12.46
CA GLU A 445 21.24 20.95 -12.69
C GLU A 445 21.38 21.93 -13.87
N GLY A 446 20.46 21.82 -14.83
CA GLY A 446 20.41 22.63 -16.04
C GLY A 446 21.42 22.27 -17.14
N LYS A 447 22.30 21.28 -16.93
CA LYS A 447 23.30 20.88 -17.94
C LYS A 447 22.71 19.99 -19.03
N GLU A 448 23.27 20.10 -20.24
CA GLU A 448 23.05 19.19 -21.38
C GLU A 448 24.37 18.46 -21.65
N LEU A 449 24.36 17.13 -21.53
CA LEU A 449 25.52 16.28 -21.81
C LEU A 449 25.30 15.59 -23.16
N SER A 450 26.21 15.78 -24.11
CA SER A 450 26.14 15.10 -25.40
C SER A 450 26.80 13.72 -25.30
N VAL A 451 26.12 12.68 -25.79
CA VAL A 451 26.59 11.30 -25.75
C VAL A 451 26.90 10.82 -27.16
N ASP A 452 28.12 10.34 -27.35
CA ASP A 452 28.61 9.88 -28.64
C ASP A 452 28.20 8.42 -28.90
N ALA A 453 28.14 8.04 -30.18
CA ALA A 453 27.93 6.66 -30.58
C ALA A 453 29.15 5.80 -30.22
N SER A 454 28.90 4.60 -29.68
CA SER A 454 29.96 3.64 -29.40
C SER A 454 30.54 3.11 -30.70
N SER A 455 31.86 3.04 -30.77
CA SER A 455 32.55 2.39 -31.89
C SER A 455 32.29 0.88 -31.88
N SER A 456 31.91 0.31 -33.03
CA SER A 456 31.73 -1.14 -33.18
C SER A 456 32.15 -1.59 -34.58
N GLU A 457 32.73 -2.80 -34.65
CA GLU A 457 33.11 -3.45 -35.90
C GLU A 457 31.97 -4.29 -36.50
N THR A 458 30.89 -4.51 -35.74
CA THR A 458 29.80 -5.46 -36.05
C THR A 458 28.44 -4.80 -35.99
N ILE A 459 27.54 -5.19 -36.90
CA ILE A 459 26.15 -4.69 -36.93
C ILE A 459 25.34 -5.42 -35.86
N PHE A 460 24.67 -4.66 -34.99
CA PHE A 460 23.88 -5.20 -33.87
C PHE A 460 22.50 -5.75 -34.27
N GLY A 461 21.97 -5.34 -35.41
CA GLY A 461 20.57 -5.57 -35.78
C GLY A 461 19.62 -4.63 -35.04
N SER A 462 18.32 -4.87 -35.16
CA SER A 462 17.28 -4.08 -34.48
C SER A 462 17.04 -4.65 -33.08
N PHE A 463 17.41 -3.94 -32.00
CA PHE A 463 17.13 -4.40 -30.64
C PHE A 463 15.64 -4.27 -30.28
N VAL A 464 15.10 -5.34 -29.69
CA VAL A 464 13.76 -5.37 -29.07
C VAL A 464 13.88 -5.24 -27.54
N HIS A 465 14.94 -5.80 -26.96
CA HIS A 465 15.22 -5.70 -25.53
C HIS A 465 16.69 -5.47 -25.28
N LEU A 466 17.01 -4.60 -24.33
CA LEU A 466 18.36 -4.33 -23.85
C LEU A 466 18.39 -4.29 -22.32
N ILE A 467 19.32 -5.03 -21.70
CA ILE A 467 19.57 -5.00 -20.25
C ILE A 467 21.07 -5.09 -19.94
N TRP A 468 21.46 -4.66 -18.74
CA TRP A 468 22.82 -4.83 -18.22
C TRP A 468 22.95 -6.13 -17.41
N LEU A 469 24.03 -6.88 -17.64
CA LEU A 469 24.42 -8.05 -16.84
C LEU A 469 25.46 -7.71 -15.77
N ASP A 470 26.38 -6.82 -16.13
CA ASP A 470 27.42 -6.25 -15.28
C ASP A 470 27.86 -4.91 -15.86
N ALA A 471 28.71 -4.15 -15.16
CA ALA A 471 29.19 -2.85 -15.59
C ALA A 471 29.93 -2.82 -16.94
N HIS A 472 30.28 -3.98 -17.50
CA HIS A 472 31.00 -4.12 -18.77
C HIS A 472 30.27 -5.00 -19.78
N ILE A 473 29.12 -5.59 -19.43
CA ILE A 473 28.42 -6.57 -20.26
C ILE A 473 26.95 -6.18 -20.39
N LEU A 474 26.53 -5.93 -21.62
CA LEU A 474 25.14 -5.79 -22.03
C LEU A 474 24.63 -7.10 -22.63
N LEU A 475 23.35 -7.37 -22.40
CA LEU A 475 22.61 -8.44 -23.06
C LEU A 475 21.46 -7.82 -23.85
N GLY A 476 21.46 -8.08 -25.15
CA GLY A 476 20.42 -7.61 -26.05
C GLY A 476 19.72 -8.76 -26.76
N VAL A 477 18.44 -8.59 -27.05
CA VAL A 477 17.72 -9.43 -28.03
C VAL A 477 17.56 -8.59 -29.28
N SER A 478 18.28 -8.98 -30.34
CA SER A 478 18.21 -8.34 -31.64
C SER A 478 17.50 -9.22 -32.65
N HIS A 479 16.89 -8.57 -33.64
CA HIS A 479 16.33 -9.24 -34.79
C HIS A 479 17.07 -8.80 -36.07
N PHE A 480 17.30 -9.76 -36.96
CA PHE A 480 17.87 -9.53 -38.28
C PHE A 480 16.89 -9.97 -39.38
N GLY A 481 16.66 -9.12 -40.38
CA GLY A 481 15.91 -9.48 -41.58
C GLY A 481 14.69 -8.62 -41.92
N PHE A 482 14.46 -7.49 -41.26
CA PHE A 482 13.42 -6.52 -41.65
C PHE A 482 13.96 -5.44 -42.60
N SER A 483 13.15 -4.90 -43.50
CA SER A 483 13.52 -3.70 -44.32
C SER A 483 14.05 -2.55 -43.48
N HIS A 484 13.36 -2.22 -42.38
CA HIS A 484 13.80 -1.16 -41.46
C HIS A 484 15.10 -1.49 -40.70
N SER A 485 15.49 -2.77 -40.64
CA SER A 485 16.79 -3.20 -40.09
C SER A 485 17.93 -3.15 -41.11
N ASN A 486 17.62 -2.93 -42.39
CA ASN A 486 18.58 -2.91 -43.50
C ASN A 486 19.13 -1.51 -43.84
N TYR A 487 18.76 -0.46 -43.08
CA TYR A 487 19.36 0.88 -43.25
C TYR A 487 20.89 0.89 -43.07
N PHE A 488 21.47 -0.18 -42.52
CA PHE A 488 22.90 -0.41 -42.39
C PHE A 488 23.55 -0.95 -43.68
N SER A 489 23.73 -0.11 -44.69
CA SER A 489 24.64 -0.44 -45.79
C SER A 489 26.06 0.12 -45.53
N GLN A 490 26.81 -0.49 -44.61
CA GLN A 490 28.25 -0.64 -44.84
C GLN A 490 28.42 -1.99 -45.54
N THR A 491 29.01 -1.97 -46.74
CA THR A 491 29.18 -3.11 -47.64
C THR A 491 29.52 -4.42 -46.90
N PRO A 492 28.66 -5.46 -46.95
CA PRO A 492 28.97 -6.74 -46.32
C PRO A 492 30.05 -7.47 -47.13
N SER A 493 31.24 -7.60 -46.57
CA SER A 493 32.24 -8.54 -47.07
C SER A 493 31.82 -9.97 -46.68
N SER A 494 31.07 -10.61 -47.58
CA SER A 494 30.91 -12.07 -47.71
C SER A 494 30.83 -12.90 -46.41
N LYS A 495 29.62 -13.27 -45.99
CA LYS A 495 29.14 -14.63 -45.61
C LYS A 495 27.91 -14.54 -44.68
N ASP A 496 26.88 -15.32 -45.02
CA ASP A 496 25.65 -15.65 -44.30
C ASP A 496 24.84 -14.46 -43.74
N MET A 497 23.78 -14.05 -44.46
CA MET A 497 22.77 -13.14 -43.88
C MET A 497 22.09 -13.84 -42.71
N LEU A 498 22.35 -13.35 -41.50
CA LEU A 498 21.66 -13.75 -40.29
C LEU A 498 20.19 -13.32 -40.42
N HIS A 499 19.27 -14.24 -40.20
CA HIS A 499 17.83 -13.96 -40.15
C HIS A 499 17.25 -14.51 -38.84
N GLY A 500 16.27 -13.82 -38.26
CA GLY A 500 15.58 -14.20 -37.03
C GLY A 500 16.06 -13.49 -35.77
N TYR A 501 15.58 -13.95 -34.60
CA TYR A 501 15.94 -13.40 -33.28
C TYR A 501 17.23 -14.03 -32.75
N TYR A 502 18.11 -13.18 -32.20
CA TYR A 502 19.35 -13.58 -31.56
C TYR A 502 19.47 -12.93 -30.20
N LEU A 503 19.98 -13.70 -29.24
CA LEU A 503 20.47 -13.19 -27.97
C LEU A 503 21.95 -12.85 -28.12
N GLN A 504 22.31 -11.59 -27.90
CA GLN A 504 23.66 -11.07 -28.08
C GLN A 504 24.25 -10.59 -26.75
N GLU A 505 25.44 -11.09 -26.43
CA GLU A 505 26.27 -10.59 -25.35
C GLU A 505 27.27 -9.58 -25.91
N ILE A 506 27.27 -8.37 -25.33
CA ILE A 506 28.04 -7.22 -25.84
C ILE A 506 28.95 -6.74 -24.72
N GLU A 507 30.25 -6.86 -24.94
CA GLU A 507 31.30 -6.35 -24.04
C GLU A 507 31.58 -4.88 -24.39
N LEU A 508 31.68 -4.05 -23.34
CA LEU A 508 31.93 -2.62 -23.43
C LEU A 508 33.28 -2.25 -22.82
N LEU A 509 34.10 -1.58 -23.61
CA LEU A 509 35.42 -1.08 -23.22
C LEU A 509 35.47 0.44 -23.43
N CYS A 510 35.86 1.19 -22.40
CA CYS A 510 36.08 2.64 -22.51
C CYS A 510 37.58 2.92 -22.72
N SER A 511 37.93 3.65 -23.77
CA SER A 511 39.32 4.03 -24.08
C SER A 511 39.77 5.30 -23.34
N GLU A 512 38.84 6.06 -22.76
CA GLU A 512 39.13 7.30 -22.04
C GLU A 512 39.30 7.04 -20.53
N ASP A 513 40.28 7.72 -19.93
CA ASP A 513 40.51 7.68 -18.48
C ASP A 513 39.40 8.45 -17.74
N HIS A 514 38.85 7.82 -16.68
CA HIS A 514 37.80 8.40 -15.87
C HIS A 514 38.26 9.68 -15.15
N VAL A 515 37.58 10.81 -15.42
CA VAL A 515 37.78 12.07 -14.67
C VAL A 515 36.78 12.12 -13.51
N PRO A 516 37.21 12.09 -12.25
CA PRO A 516 36.30 12.12 -11.10
C PRO A 516 35.41 13.37 -11.12
N GLY A 517 34.08 13.18 -11.08
CA GLY A 517 33.08 14.26 -11.03
C GLY A 517 32.51 14.70 -12.37
N LEU A 518 33.06 14.24 -13.50
CA LEU A 518 32.49 14.47 -14.84
C LEU A 518 32.07 13.11 -15.44
N GLY A 519 30.88 13.04 -16.04
CA GLY A 519 30.41 11.82 -16.68
C GLY A 519 31.16 11.52 -17.99
N THR A 520 31.52 10.26 -18.23
CA THR A 520 32.17 9.82 -19.48
C THR A 520 31.12 9.52 -20.54
N CYS A 521 31.03 10.36 -21.57
CA CYS A 521 30.00 10.29 -22.61
C CYS A 521 30.56 9.93 -24.00
N SER A 522 31.88 9.68 -24.11
CA SER A 522 32.62 9.39 -25.34
C SER A 522 33.63 8.25 -25.12
N GLY A 523 34.22 7.73 -26.21
CA GLY A 523 35.30 6.75 -26.13
C GLY A 523 34.88 5.30 -25.81
N TRP A 524 33.60 4.97 -25.95
CA TRP A 524 33.10 3.60 -25.76
C TRP A 524 33.27 2.74 -27.01
N HIS A 525 33.71 1.50 -26.81
CA HIS A 525 33.86 0.48 -27.84
C HIS A 525 33.01 -0.74 -27.47
N ALA A 526 32.11 -1.13 -28.36
CA ALA A 526 31.14 -2.22 -28.17
C ALA A 526 31.48 -3.41 -29.07
N LYS A 527 31.72 -4.57 -28.46
CA LYS A 527 32.11 -5.81 -29.14
C LYS A 527 31.16 -6.95 -28.80
N ILE A 528 30.60 -7.61 -29.82
CA ILE A 528 29.77 -8.81 -29.62
C ILE A 528 30.69 -9.99 -29.27
N THR A 529 30.52 -10.57 -28.08
CA THR A 529 31.32 -11.71 -27.59
C THR A 529 30.63 -13.04 -27.83
N ASN A 530 29.29 -13.08 -27.74
CA ASN A 530 28.49 -14.28 -27.92
C ASN A 530 27.18 -13.95 -28.64
N GLN A 531 26.72 -14.86 -29.50
CA GLN A 531 25.48 -14.71 -30.27
C GLN A 531 24.77 -16.06 -30.36
N ILE A 532 23.57 -16.14 -29.79
CA ILE A 532 22.79 -17.38 -29.69
C ILE A 532 21.48 -17.19 -30.47
N PRO A 533 21.17 -18.06 -31.46
CA PRO A 533 19.87 -18.02 -32.15
C PRO A 533 18.76 -18.45 -31.19
N LEU A 534 17.60 -17.79 -31.30
CA LEU A 534 16.43 -18.05 -30.45
C LEU A 534 15.31 -18.73 -31.25
N ASP A 535 14.73 -19.79 -30.69
CA ASP A 535 13.67 -20.59 -31.33
C ASP A 535 12.27 -19.94 -31.25
N GLY A 536 12.12 -18.80 -30.56
CA GLY A 536 10.84 -18.14 -30.34
C GLY A 536 10.96 -16.68 -29.93
N LEU A 537 9.83 -15.97 -29.95
CA LEU A 537 9.73 -14.56 -29.56
C LEU A 537 10.01 -14.41 -28.06
N VAL A 538 10.94 -13.52 -27.72
CA VAL A 538 11.20 -13.09 -26.35
C VAL A 538 10.29 -11.92 -26.04
N ILE A 539 9.62 -11.97 -24.89
CA ILE A 539 8.68 -10.95 -24.41
C ILE A 539 9.37 -9.99 -23.43
N GLY A 540 10.36 -10.47 -22.68
CA GLY A 540 11.08 -9.65 -21.72
C GLY A 540 12.39 -10.29 -21.23
N LEU A 541 13.27 -9.42 -20.76
CA LEU A 541 14.53 -9.76 -20.10
C LEU A 541 14.55 -9.14 -18.71
N ALA A 542 15.04 -9.86 -17.71
CA ALA A 542 15.28 -9.32 -16.37
C ALA A 542 16.63 -9.79 -15.83
N PRO A 543 17.49 -8.91 -15.32
CA PRO A 543 18.77 -9.31 -14.73
C PRO A 543 18.53 -10.16 -13.47
N ASN A 544 19.42 -11.12 -13.20
CA ASN A 544 19.39 -11.89 -11.97
C ASN A 544 20.19 -11.14 -10.88
N PRO A 545 19.54 -10.64 -9.81
CA PRO A 545 20.23 -9.89 -8.77
C PRO A 545 21.12 -10.76 -7.87
N THR A 546 20.88 -12.09 -7.84
CA THR A 546 21.54 -13.04 -6.91
C THR A 546 22.80 -13.69 -7.48
N LYS A 547 22.87 -13.87 -8.80
CA LYS A 547 24.02 -14.47 -9.49
C LYS A 547 24.63 -13.44 -10.45
N LYS A 548 25.93 -13.22 -10.35
CA LYS A 548 26.66 -12.30 -11.23
C LYS A 548 26.51 -12.69 -12.70
N CYS A 549 26.36 -11.69 -13.54
CA CYS A 549 26.31 -11.79 -14.99
C CYS A 549 25.26 -12.77 -15.53
N SER A 550 24.10 -12.95 -14.88
CA SER A 550 23.03 -13.82 -15.41
C SER A 550 21.71 -13.07 -15.54
N ALA A 551 20.83 -13.55 -16.41
CA ALA A 551 19.52 -12.94 -16.65
C ALA A 551 18.46 -13.99 -16.94
N PHE A 552 17.21 -13.64 -16.69
CA PHE A 552 16.04 -14.41 -17.03
C PHE A 552 15.46 -13.93 -18.36
N VAL A 553 15.23 -14.87 -19.27
CA VAL A 553 14.68 -14.65 -20.60
C VAL A 553 13.28 -15.24 -20.63
N GLN A 554 12.26 -14.40 -20.82
CA GLN A 554 10.88 -14.84 -20.96
C GLN A 554 10.51 -14.98 -22.44
N PHE A 555 10.10 -16.17 -22.84
CA PHE A 555 9.49 -16.41 -24.14
C PHE A 555 7.98 -16.22 -24.09
N ASP A 556 7.39 -16.07 -25.27
CA ASP A 556 5.94 -16.05 -25.42
C ASP A 556 5.30 -17.32 -24.83
N GLY A 557 4.13 -17.15 -24.20
CA GLY A 557 3.45 -18.17 -23.41
C GLY A 557 3.93 -18.29 -21.95
N GLY A 558 4.89 -17.48 -21.51
CA GLY A 558 5.28 -17.38 -20.08
C GLY A 558 6.41 -18.32 -19.65
N LYS A 559 7.04 -19.07 -20.57
CA LYS A 559 8.22 -19.89 -20.26
C LYS A 559 9.43 -18.99 -20.00
N VAL A 560 10.15 -19.23 -18.91
CA VAL A 560 11.31 -18.44 -18.52
C VAL A 560 12.54 -19.32 -18.41
N PHE A 561 13.67 -18.89 -18.99
CA PHE A 561 14.96 -19.56 -18.91
C PHE A 561 16.02 -18.65 -18.30
N GLU A 562 16.97 -19.23 -17.56
CA GLU A 562 18.13 -18.50 -17.06
C GLU A 562 19.27 -18.56 -18.09
N TYR A 563 19.73 -17.41 -18.54
CA TYR A 563 20.93 -17.23 -19.34
C TYR A 563 22.15 -17.07 -18.43
N ILE A 564 23.20 -17.85 -18.71
CA ILE A 564 24.50 -17.77 -18.03
C ILE A 564 25.61 -17.65 -19.09
N PRO A 565 26.51 -16.65 -18.98
CA PRO A 565 27.63 -16.45 -19.89
C PRO A 565 28.49 -17.71 -20.00
N ASN A 566 29.01 -17.98 -21.20
CA ASN A 566 29.81 -19.16 -21.55
C ASN A 566 29.11 -20.54 -21.49
N LEU A 567 27.99 -20.67 -20.76
CA LEU A 567 27.17 -21.89 -20.73
C LEU A 567 25.97 -21.82 -21.69
N GLY A 568 25.60 -20.62 -22.16
CA GLY A 568 24.45 -20.38 -23.03
C GLY A 568 23.12 -20.48 -22.27
N ILE A 569 22.05 -20.84 -22.99
CA ILE A 569 20.74 -21.12 -22.40
C ILE A 569 20.75 -22.56 -21.88
N MET A 570 20.67 -22.77 -20.57
CA MET A 570 20.62 -24.11 -19.99
C MET A 570 19.23 -24.75 -20.21
N GLY A 571 19.14 -25.67 -21.18
CA GLY A 571 17.94 -26.50 -21.45
C GLY A 571 17.78 -27.73 -20.54
N GLY A 572 18.60 -27.90 -19.50
CA GLY A 572 18.51 -29.02 -18.56
C GLY A 572 17.95 -28.55 -17.22
N ALA A 573 16.73 -28.97 -16.90
CA ALA A 573 15.97 -28.53 -15.73
C ALA A 573 16.77 -28.55 -14.40
N PRO A 574 17.10 -27.40 -13.79
CA PRO A 574 17.26 -27.33 -12.34
C PRO A 574 15.86 -27.31 -11.73
N LYS A 575 15.27 -28.47 -11.35
CA LYS A 575 13.93 -28.58 -10.69
C LYS A 575 12.97 -27.41 -11.03
N THR A 576 12.67 -27.25 -12.32
CA THR A 576 12.21 -25.97 -12.91
C THR A 576 10.70 -25.90 -13.05
N GLU A 577 9.96 -26.46 -12.09
CA GLU A 577 8.50 -26.29 -12.04
C GLU A 577 8.10 -24.98 -11.33
N ASP A 578 9.03 -24.33 -10.61
CA ASP A 578 8.73 -23.17 -9.73
C ASP A 578 8.93 -21.77 -10.35
N MET A 579 9.42 -21.64 -11.59
CA MET A 579 9.85 -20.34 -12.18
C MET A 579 9.15 -19.94 -13.50
N SER A 580 8.26 -20.76 -14.06
CA SER A 580 7.48 -20.37 -15.25
C SER A 580 6.33 -19.44 -14.88
N LEU A 581 6.05 -18.44 -15.71
CA LEU A 581 4.85 -17.60 -15.61
C LEU A 581 3.70 -18.27 -16.36
N SER A 582 2.46 -18.08 -15.89
CA SER A 582 1.29 -18.72 -16.52
C SER A 582 0.82 -18.03 -17.81
N SER A 583 1.38 -16.86 -18.13
CA SER A 583 1.12 -16.07 -19.33
C SER A 583 2.33 -15.21 -19.72
N SER A 584 2.29 -14.63 -20.92
CA SER A 584 3.22 -13.59 -21.36
C SER A 584 3.05 -12.33 -20.49
N CYS A 585 4.15 -11.85 -19.90
CA CYS A 585 4.17 -10.74 -18.94
C CYS A 585 5.21 -9.71 -19.39
N PRO A 586 4.82 -8.69 -20.18
CA PRO A 586 5.76 -7.67 -20.65
C PRO A 586 6.47 -6.91 -19.53
N TRP A 587 5.85 -6.80 -18.34
CA TRP A 587 6.45 -6.22 -17.15
C TRP A 587 6.97 -7.31 -16.23
N MET A 588 8.19 -7.79 -16.52
CA MET A 588 8.89 -8.78 -15.71
C MET A 588 9.95 -8.11 -14.84
N SER A 589 10.03 -8.49 -13.57
CA SER A 589 11.07 -8.05 -12.64
C SER A 589 11.48 -9.19 -11.71
N VAL A 590 12.76 -9.21 -11.34
CA VAL A 590 13.34 -10.24 -10.47
C VAL A 590 13.98 -9.55 -9.30
N VAL A 591 13.60 -9.95 -8.09
CA VAL A 591 14.08 -9.32 -6.87
C VAL A 591 14.82 -10.33 -5.98
N PRO A 592 15.89 -9.91 -5.29
CA PRO A 592 16.54 -10.74 -4.29
C PRO A 592 15.73 -10.74 -3.00
N VAL A 593 15.35 -11.92 -2.53
CA VAL A 593 14.62 -12.11 -1.27
C VAL A 593 15.51 -12.87 -0.28
N GLY A 594 15.56 -12.41 0.97
CA GLY A 594 16.41 -12.96 2.01
C GLY A 594 15.82 -14.21 2.67
N ASP A 595 16.66 -15.22 2.88
CA ASP A 595 16.51 -16.23 3.92
C ASP A 595 17.92 -16.42 4.52
N SER A 596 18.03 -16.47 5.85
CA SER A 596 19.28 -16.39 6.63
C SER A 596 20.54 -16.94 5.91
N GLY A 597 21.32 -16.06 5.27
CA GLY A 597 22.62 -16.35 4.65
C GLY A 597 22.64 -16.67 3.14
N SER A 598 21.51 -16.90 2.46
CA SER A 598 21.46 -17.10 1.00
C SER A 598 20.29 -16.34 0.36
N SER A 599 20.57 -15.36 -0.51
CA SER A 599 19.54 -14.65 -1.25
C SER A 599 19.00 -15.51 -2.40
N ARG A 600 17.67 -15.66 -2.47
CA ARG A 600 16.99 -16.35 -3.58
C ARG A 600 16.34 -15.35 -4.53
N PRO A 601 16.40 -15.56 -5.86
CA PRO A 601 15.67 -14.70 -6.79
C PRO A 601 14.18 -15.06 -6.76
N LEU A 602 13.31 -14.06 -6.68
CA LEU A 602 11.86 -14.23 -6.82
C LEU A 602 11.38 -13.46 -8.05
N LEU A 603 10.68 -14.17 -8.94
CA LEU A 603 10.20 -13.65 -10.22
C LEU A 603 8.78 -13.09 -10.09
N PHE A 604 8.60 -11.84 -10.55
CA PHE A 604 7.32 -11.15 -10.66
C PHE A 604 7.03 -10.82 -12.13
N GLY A 605 5.80 -11.06 -12.57
CA GLY A 605 5.36 -10.71 -13.93
C GLY A 605 3.95 -10.17 -13.94
N LEU A 606 3.72 -9.01 -14.55
CA LEU A 606 2.37 -8.48 -14.79
C LEU A 606 2.00 -8.71 -16.27
N ASP A 607 0.82 -9.28 -16.49
CA ASP A 607 0.26 -9.44 -17.84
C ASP A 607 -0.59 -8.24 -18.29
N ASP A 608 -0.94 -8.21 -19.58
CA ASP A 608 -1.75 -7.13 -20.17
C ASP A 608 -3.19 -7.05 -19.60
N ASN A 609 -3.68 -8.15 -19.02
CA ASN A 609 -4.99 -8.20 -18.36
C ASN A 609 -4.95 -7.62 -16.94
N GLY A 610 -3.77 -7.26 -16.43
CA GLY A 610 -3.57 -6.76 -15.08
C GLY A 610 -3.51 -7.86 -14.02
N ARG A 611 -3.10 -9.07 -14.39
CA ARG A 611 -2.84 -10.15 -13.43
C ARG A 611 -1.36 -10.16 -13.07
N LEU A 612 -1.08 -10.06 -11.76
CA LEU A 612 0.27 -10.13 -11.22
C LEU A 612 0.58 -11.58 -10.82
N HIS A 613 1.64 -12.11 -11.41
CA HIS A 613 2.12 -13.47 -11.24
C HIS A 613 3.40 -13.47 -10.40
N VAL A 614 3.53 -14.46 -9.51
CA VAL A 614 4.72 -14.71 -8.68
C VAL A 614 4.98 -16.21 -8.63
N GLY A 615 6.17 -16.64 -9.09
CA GLY A 615 6.55 -18.07 -9.08
C GLY A 615 5.49 -19.00 -9.69
N GLY A 616 4.90 -18.60 -10.81
CA GLY A 616 3.85 -19.35 -11.51
C GLY A 616 2.42 -19.26 -10.95
N LYS A 617 2.20 -18.55 -9.84
CA LYS A 617 0.87 -18.32 -9.25
C LYS A 617 0.38 -16.90 -9.48
N ILE A 618 -0.92 -16.73 -9.70
CA ILE A 618 -1.54 -15.40 -9.78
C ILE A 618 -1.86 -14.94 -8.36
N ILE A 619 -1.25 -13.82 -7.93
CA ILE A 619 -1.52 -13.23 -6.61
C ILE A 619 -2.60 -12.16 -6.65
N CYS A 620 -2.73 -11.43 -7.75
CA CYS A 620 -3.68 -10.33 -7.89
C CYS A 620 -4.23 -10.28 -9.32
N ASN A 621 -5.55 -10.17 -9.48
CA ASN A 621 -6.22 -10.16 -10.79
C ASN A 621 -6.55 -8.76 -11.32
N ASN A 622 -6.36 -7.73 -10.50
CA ASN A 622 -6.74 -6.35 -10.80
C ASN A 622 -5.57 -5.39 -10.56
N CYS A 623 -4.33 -5.82 -10.76
CA CYS A 623 -3.13 -5.00 -10.64
C CYS A 623 -3.09 -3.96 -11.78
N ARG A 624 -2.74 -2.72 -11.44
CA ARG A 624 -2.51 -1.61 -12.39
C ARG A 624 -1.02 -1.28 -12.51
N SER A 625 -0.29 -1.32 -11.40
CA SER A 625 1.14 -1.07 -11.32
C SER A 625 1.69 -1.62 -10.01
N PHE A 626 2.96 -2.03 -10.00
CA PHE A 626 3.64 -2.50 -8.81
C PHE A 626 5.07 -1.98 -8.74
N SER A 627 5.64 -1.95 -7.54
CA SER A 627 7.03 -1.62 -7.28
C SER A 627 7.51 -2.29 -5.99
N PHE A 628 8.79 -2.17 -5.66
CA PHE A 628 9.42 -2.90 -4.57
C PHE A 628 10.07 -1.96 -3.57
N TYR A 629 10.09 -2.36 -2.30
CA TYR A 629 10.76 -1.62 -1.23
C TYR A 629 11.77 -2.49 -0.50
N SER A 630 12.93 -1.89 -0.22
CA SER A 630 14.01 -2.47 0.57
C SER A 630 14.23 -1.59 1.79
N ASN A 631 14.31 -2.23 2.96
CA ASN A 631 14.62 -1.57 4.22
C ASN A 631 16.14 -1.60 4.52
N SER A 632 16.86 -2.59 3.98
CA SER A 632 18.27 -2.83 4.25
C SER A 632 19.19 -2.27 3.16
N ALA A 633 20.42 -1.93 3.55
CA ALA A 633 21.51 -1.60 2.63
C ALA A 633 21.91 -2.77 1.72
N ASP A 634 21.63 -4.01 2.13
CA ASP A 634 21.91 -5.24 1.37
C ASP A 634 20.99 -5.46 0.16
N LEU A 635 20.14 -4.48 -0.18
CA LEU A 635 19.21 -4.46 -1.33
C LEU A 635 18.18 -5.61 -1.35
N ALA A 636 18.09 -6.42 -0.29
CA ALA A 636 17.05 -7.44 -0.17
C ALA A 636 15.66 -6.79 -0.11
N ILE A 637 14.79 -7.17 -1.04
CA ILE A 637 13.44 -6.62 -1.08
C ILE A 637 12.62 -7.21 0.06
N THR A 638 12.03 -6.32 0.85
CA THR A 638 11.25 -6.67 2.05
C THR A 638 9.75 -6.55 1.81
N HIS A 639 9.34 -5.63 0.93
CA HIS A 639 7.92 -5.36 0.68
C HIS A 639 7.63 -5.22 -0.82
N LEU A 640 6.45 -5.70 -1.22
CA LEU A 640 5.82 -5.45 -2.51
C LEU A 640 4.78 -4.32 -2.33
N ILE A 641 4.85 -3.32 -3.21
CA ILE A 641 3.89 -2.22 -3.26
C ILE A 641 3.04 -2.40 -4.51
N LEU A 642 1.73 -2.48 -4.32
CA LEU A 642 0.78 -2.85 -5.37
C LEU A 642 -0.34 -1.81 -5.44
N ALA A 643 -0.59 -1.23 -6.61
CA ALA A 643 -1.79 -0.44 -6.88
C ALA A 643 -2.76 -1.23 -7.76
N THR A 644 -4.04 -1.22 -7.37
CA THR A 644 -5.12 -1.94 -8.05
C THR A 644 -5.91 -1.04 -9.00
N LYS A 645 -6.67 -1.65 -9.91
CA LYS A 645 -7.65 -0.98 -10.80
C LYS A 645 -8.83 -0.35 -10.05
N GLN A 646 -8.98 -0.64 -8.74
CA GLN A 646 -9.96 -0.02 -7.84
C GLN A 646 -9.39 1.18 -7.09
N ASP A 647 -8.21 1.68 -7.49
CA ASP A 647 -7.54 2.82 -6.87
C ASP A 647 -7.19 2.56 -5.38
N LEU A 648 -6.82 1.32 -5.06
CA LEU A 648 -6.31 0.91 -3.74
C LEU A 648 -4.83 0.56 -3.82
N LEU A 649 -4.06 1.03 -2.83
CA LEU A 649 -2.63 0.75 -2.66
C LEU A 649 -2.42 -0.23 -1.48
N PHE A 650 -1.72 -1.32 -1.74
CA PHE A 650 -1.36 -2.34 -0.76
C PHE A 650 0.15 -2.36 -0.53
N VAL A 651 0.55 -2.53 0.73
CA VAL A 651 1.94 -2.74 1.14
C VAL A 651 2.05 -4.14 1.74
N ILE A 652 2.60 -5.06 0.96
CA ILE A 652 2.61 -6.50 1.23
C ILE A 652 4.02 -6.88 1.68
N ASP A 653 4.10 -7.67 2.76
CA ASP A 653 5.37 -8.25 3.20
C ASP A 653 5.74 -9.40 2.25
N ILE A 654 6.99 -9.47 1.79
CA ILE A 654 7.42 -10.58 0.94
C ILE A 654 7.30 -11.92 1.67
N ASP A 655 7.52 -11.94 2.98
CA ASP A 655 7.38 -13.17 3.77
C ASP A 655 5.94 -13.68 3.80
N ASP A 656 4.94 -12.80 3.71
CA ASP A 656 3.54 -13.19 3.60
C ASP A 656 3.22 -13.86 2.25
N ILE A 657 3.94 -13.49 1.18
CA ILE A 657 3.84 -14.13 -0.15
C ILE A 657 4.45 -15.53 -0.07
N LEU A 658 5.63 -15.65 0.54
CA LEU A 658 6.36 -16.91 0.67
C LEU A 658 5.63 -17.91 1.58
N ASP A 659 4.98 -17.43 2.64
CA ASP A 659 4.18 -18.24 3.57
C ASP A 659 2.78 -18.59 3.02
N GLY A 660 2.37 -18.03 1.88
CA GLY A 660 1.05 -18.27 1.27
C GLY A 660 -0.13 -17.69 2.06
N LYS A 661 0.09 -16.63 2.85
CA LYS A 661 -0.93 -16.03 3.76
C LYS A 661 -1.75 -14.90 3.13
N LEU A 662 -1.61 -14.69 1.82
CA LEU A 662 -2.18 -13.54 1.11
C LEU A 662 -3.72 -13.49 1.15
N GLU A 663 -4.40 -14.61 0.91
CA GLU A 663 -5.87 -14.66 0.85
C GLU A 663 -6.52 -14.26 2.18
N VAL A 664 -5.93 -14.70 3.30
CA VAL A 664 -6.45 -14.48 4.65
C VAL A 664 -6.23 -13.04 5.10
N LYS A 665 -5.08 -12.43 4.75
CA LYS A 665 -4.72 -11.07 5.20
C LYS A 665 -5.24 -9.96 4.30
N TYR A 666 -5.37 -10.20 3.00
CA TYR A 666 -5.60 -9.14 2.01
C TYR A 666 -6.89 -9.30 1.18
N GLU A 667 -7.77 -10.25 1.54
CA GLU A 667 -9.12 -10.41 0.95
C GLU A 667 -9.12 -10.39 -0.60
N ASN A 668 -8.14 -11.05 -1.23
CA ASN A 668 -7.96 -11.09 -2.69
C ASN A 668 -7.83 -9.73 -3.38
N PHE A 669 -7.38 -8.69 -2.67
CA PHE A 669 -7.15 -7.34 -3.21
C PHE A 669 -8.41 -6.69 -3.80
N ILE A 670 -9.58 -7.05 -3.26
CA ILE A 670 -10.89 -6.53 -3.67
C ILE A 670 -11.61 -5.99 -2.42
N HIS A 671 -12.08 -4.74 -2.48
CA HIS A 671 -12.92 -4.20 -1.41
C HIS A 671 -14.42 -4.36 -1.76
N ALA A 672 -15.08 -5.33 -1.16
CA ALA A 672 -16.55 -5.43 -1.21
C ALA A 672 -17.15 -4.41 -0.23
N GLY A 673 -17.95 -3.47 -0.74
CA GLY A 673 -18.45 -2.28 -0.03
C GLY A 673 -19.40 -2.53 1.15
N ASN A 674 -18.98 -3.28 2.17
CA ASN A 674 -19.63 -3.31 3.47
C ASN A 674 -19.18 -2.10 4.30
N LYS A 675 -19.80 -0.95 4.04
CA LYS A 675 -19.74 0.22 4.93
C LYS A 675 -20.36 -0.15 6.28
N ARG A 676 -19.55 -0.49 7.31
CA ARG A 676 -19.80 -0.21 8.76
C ARG A 676 -19.01 -1.03 9.78
N ARG A 677 -18.00 -1.83 9.41
CA ARG A 677 -17.11 -2.43 10.42
C ARG A 677 -15.66 -1.98 10.27
N GLU A 678 -15.25 -1.17 11.24
CA GLU A 678 -13.88 -0.87 11.67
C GLU A 678 -13.01 -0.07 10.68
N GLU A 679 -12.93 1.25 10.90
CA GLU A 679 -11.93 2.13 10.27
C GLU A 679 -10.48 1.77 10.64
N ASP A 680 -10.27 0.95 11.68
CA ASP A 680 -8.96 0.67 12.27
C ASP A 680 -8.18 -0.52 11.66
N ASN A 681 -8.80 -1.33 10.79
CA ASN A 681 -8.21 -2.58 10.26
C ASN A 681 -8.01 -2.58 8.73
N ARG A 682 -7.77 -1.42 8.10
CA ARG A 682 -7.57 -1.37 6.64
C ARG A 682 -6.10 -1.67 6.28
N ASN A 683 -5.86 -2.85 5.71
CA ASN A 683 -4.56 -3.26 5.14
C ASN A 683 -4.23 -2.57 3.80
N PHE A 684 -4.99 -1.53 3.42
CA PHE A 684 -4.85 -0.81 2.16
C PHE A 684 -5.03 0.70 2.38
N ILE A 685 -4.45 1.47 1.46
CA ILE A 685 -4.58 2.93 1.39
C ILE A 685 -5.44 3.25 0.17
N THR A 686 -6.48 4.06 0.33
CA THR A 686 -7.29 4.55 -0.79
C THR A 686 -6.53 5.67 -1.50
N ILE A 687 -6.32 5.51 -2.80
CA ILE A 687 -5.74 6.54 -3.65
C ILE A 687 -6.83 7.58 -3.95
N TRP A 688 -6.54 8.87 -3.73
CA TRP A 688 -7.53 9.94 -3.85
C TRP A 688 -7.92 10.25 -5.30
N GLU A 689 -7.00 10.06 -6.25
CA GLU A 689 -7.23 10.31 -7.67
C GLU A 689 -7.34 9.00 -8.46
N ARG A 690 -8.44 8.87 -9.21
CA ARG A 690 -8.71 7.69 -10.03
C ARG A 690 -7.66 7.51 -11.12
N GLY A 691 -7.16 6.29 -11.25
CA GLY A 691 -6.22 5.91 -12.29
C GLY A 691 -4.77 6.29 -12.03
N ALA A 692 -4.42 6.81 -10.84
CA ALA A 692 -3.03 7.04 -10.47
C ALA A 692 -2.23 5.73 -10.45
N LYS A 693 -0.92 5.81 -10.70
CA LYS A 693 -0.01 4.66 -10.79
C LYS A 693 1.16 4.84 -9.84
N VAL A 694 1.67 3.74 -9.30
CA VAL A 694 2.95 3.71 -8.58
C VAL A 694 4.05 3.76 -9.63
N ILE A 695 4.90 4.78 -9.56
CA ILE A 695 6.00 4.95 -10.50
C ILE A 695 7.37 4.66 -9.86
N GLY A 696 7.53 4.90 -8.56
CA GLY A 696 8.81 4.74 -7.87
C GLY A 696 8.65 4.68 -6.37
N VAL A 697 9.72 4.25 -5.68
CA VAL A 697 9.75 4.02 -4.24
C VAL A 697 11.11 4.45 -3.70
N LEU A 698 11.10 5.26 -2.63
CA LEU A 698 12.32 5.65 -1.93
C LEU A 698 12.63 4.61 -0.86
N HIS A 699 13.75 3.91 -1.04
CA HIS A 699 14.23 2.82 -0.19
C HIS A 699 14.83 3.33 1.14
N GLY A 700 15.07 2.43 2.09
CA GLY A 700 15.73 2.74 3.36
C GLY A 700 14.93 3.69 4.26
N ASP A 701 15.63 4.64 4.89
CA ASP A 701 15.11 5.57 5.91
C ASP A 701 14.06 6.58 5.38
N GLU A 702 13.97 6.76 4.05
CA GLU A 702 12.95 7.62 3.44
C GLU A 702 11.57 6.97 3.40
N ALA A 703 11.49 5.66 3.12
CA ALA A 703 10.26 4.85 3.19
C ALA A 703 9.04 5.48 2.49
N ALA A 704 9.25 6.01 1.28
CA ALA A 704 8.25 6.78 0.54
C ALA A 704 7.81 6.09 -0.75
N VAL A 705 6.57 6.32 -1.17
CA VAL A 705 6.01 5.83 -2.43
C VAL A 705 5.61 7.00 -3.29
N ILE A 706 6.06 6.99 -4.54
CA ILE A 706 5.80 8.06 -5.51
C ILE A 706 4.68 7.60 -6.44
N LEU A 707 3.60 8.36 -6.43
CA LEU A 707 2.42 8.16 -7.26
C LEU A 707 2.40 9.20 -8.38
N GLN A 708 2.07 8.77 -9.59
CA GLN A 708 1.72 9.66 -10.68
C GLN A 708 0.22 9.66 -10.90
N THR A 709 -0.39 10.83 -10.78
CA THR A 709 -1.82 11.09 -11.06
C THR A 709 -2.13 11.00 -12.56
N ALA A 710 -3.41 10.84 -12.92
CA ALA A 710 -3.82 10.77 -14.33
C ALA A 710 -3.56 12.09 -15.08
N ARG A 711 -3.58 13.21 -14.34
CA ARG A 711 -3.22 14.54 -14.85
C ARG A 711 -1.72 14.74 -15.07
N GLY A 712 -0.90 13.82 -14.57
CA GLY A 712 0.56 13.82 -14.75
C GLY A 712 1.36 14.43 -13.61
N ASN A 713 0.72 14.96 -12.56
CA ASN A 713 1.38 15.43 -11.32
C ASN A 713 1.96 14.26 -10.54
N LEU A 714 3.05 14.51 -9.82
CA LEU A 714 3.68 13.57 -8.89
C LEU A 714 3.26 13.88 -7.46
N GLU A 715 2.94 12.85 -6.70
CA GLU A 715 2.69 12.95 -5.27
C GLU A 715 3.49 11.88 -4.53
N CYS A 716 4.14 12.30 -3.45
CA CYS A 716 4.93 11.41 -2.59
C CYS A 716 4.15 11.16 -1.30
N ILE A 717 3.91 9.89 -0.98
CA ILE A 717 3.23 9.47 0.23
C ILE A 717 4.16 8.60 1.08
N TYR A 718 3.92 8.61 2.39
CA TYR A 718 4.69 7.83 3.36
C TYR A 718 3.76 6.80 4.04
N PRO A 719 3.56 5.61 3.46
CA PRO A 719 2.75 4.58 4.08
C PRO A 719 3.27 4.22 5.48
N ARG A 720 2.40 4.31 6.50
CA ARG A 720 2.78 4.02 7.90
C ARG A 720 3.47 2.68 8.07
N LYS A 721 3.07 1.66 7.30
CA LYS A 721 3.70 0.33 7.31
C LYS A 721 5.20 0.39 6.96
N LEU A 722 5.56 1.11 5.88
CA LEU A 722 6.95 1.25 5.45
C LEU A 722 7.75 2.11 6.43
N VAL A 723 7.17 3.22 6.90
CA VAL A 723 7.81 4.10 7.88
C VAL A 723 8.12 3.34 9.17
N LEU A 724 7.17 2.54 9.68
CA LEU A 724 7.38 1.71 10.86
C LEU A 724 8.43 0.63 10.61
N ALA A 725 8.40 -0.07 9.48
CA ALA A 725 9.43 -1.04 9.12
C ALA A 725 10.83 -0.39 9.13
N SER A 726 10.95 0.82 8.58
CA SER A 726 12.21 1.56 8.55
C SER A 726 12.69 2.00 9.94
N ILE A 727 11.79 2.55 10.77
CA ILE A 727 12.08 2.88 12.18
C ILE A 727 12.58 1.63 12.92
N ILE A 728 11.90 0.50 12.74
CA ILE A 728 12.27 -0.78 13.35
C ILE A 728 13.68 -1.21 12.95
N ASN A 729 14.01 -1.16 11.67
CA ASN A 729 15.34 -1.51 11.19
C ASN A 729 16.43 -0.59 11.75
N ALA A 730 16.18 0.72 11.85
CA ALA A 730 17.09 1.63 12.53
C ALA A 730 17.29 1.26 14.01
N LEU A 731 16.23 0.86 14.71
CA LEU A 731 16.30 0.44 16.11
C LEU A 731 17.03 -0.89 16.31
N VAL A 732 16.82 -1.88 15.43
CA VAL A 732 17.58 -3.15 15.44
C VAL A 732 19.08 -2.90 15.27
N GLN A 733 19.45 -1.97 14.39
CA GLN A 733 20.84 -1.55 14.19
C GLN A 733 21.38 -0.63 15.30
N SER A 734 20.61 -0.40 16.37
CA SER A 734 20.94 0.54 17.45
C SER A 734 21.19 1.99 16.99
N ARG A 735 20.62 2.41 15.86
CA ARG A 735 20.65 3.80 15.36
C ARG A 735 19.51 4.62 15.97
N PHE A 736 19.59 4.84 17.28
CA PHE A 736 18.55 5.50 18.07
C PHE A 736 18.27 6.94 17.65
N ARG A 737 19.32 7.68 17.25
CA ARG A 737 19.17 9.07 16.79
C ARG A 737 18.30 9.16 15.54
N ASP A 738 18.56 8.30 14.56
CA ASP A 738 17.84 8.29 13.29
C ASP A 738 16.40 7.84 13.50
N GLY A 739 16.19 6.76 14.27
CA GLY A 739 14.87 6.31 14.67
C GLY A 739 14.03 7.40 15.35
N LEU A 740 14.63 8.16 16.28
CA LEU A 740 13.96 9.29 16.93
C LEU A 740 13.56 10.40 15.94
N LEU A 741 14.45 10.75 15.01
CA LEU A 741 14.16 11.77 13.99
C LEU A 741 13.04 11.31 13.04
N MET A 742 13.01 10.03 12.65
CA MET A 742 11.95 9.46 11.83
C MET A 742 10.60 9.48 12.54
N VAL A 743 10.56 9.07 13.81
CA VAL A 743 9.35 9.13 14.65
C VAL A 743 8.81 10.55 14.73
N ARG A 744 9.69 11.55 14.93
CA ARG A 744 9.32 12.97 14.96
C ARG A 744 8.79 13.46 13.60
N ARG A 745 9.53 13.19 12.52
CA ARG A 745 9.21 13.64 11.15
C ARG A 745 7.82 13.14 10.73
N HIS A 746 7.55 11.87 11.01
CA HIS A 746 6.32 11.19 10.57
C HIS A 746 5.21 11.17 11.63
N ARG A 747 5.43 11.84 12.78
CA ARG A 747 4.49 11.92 13.91
C ARG A 747 4.00 10.55 14.38
N ILE A 748 4.92 9.59 14.44
CA ILE A 748 4.69 8.28 15.05
C ILE A 748 4.79 8.43 16.58
N ASP A 749 4.09 7.58 17.33
CA ASP A 749 4.18 7.61 18.78
C ASP A 749 5.57 7.13 19.24
N PHE A 750 6.25 7.94 20.06
CA PHE A 750 7.59 7.70 20.57
C PHE A 750 7.76 6.39 21.35
N ASN A 751 6.69 5.83 21.91
CA ASN A 751 6.75 4.56 22.63
C ASN A 751 7.22 3.40 21.74
N VAL A 752 7.15 3.51 20.40
CA VAL A 752 7.71 2.52 19.47
C VAL A 752 9.20 2.27 19.73
N ILE A 753 9.97 3.30 20.08
CA ILE A 753 11.41 3.19 20.37
C ILE A 753 11.67 2.30 21.58
N VAL A 754 10.77 2.35 22.57
CA VAL A 754 10.86 1.58 23.82
C VAL A 754 10.28 0.18 23.66
N ASP A 755 9.17 0.05 22.92
CA ASP A 755 8.38 -1.17 22.86
C ASP A 755 8.89 -2.20 21.84
N HIS A 756 9.72 -1.80 20.88
CA HIS A 756 10.11 -2.60 19.71
C HIS A 756 10.66 -4.02 20.03
N CYS A 757 11.49 -4.17 21.07
CA CYS A 757 12.01 -5.45 21.56
C CYS A 757 11.65 -5.69 23.04
N GLY A 758 10.59 -5.03 23.51
CA GLY A 758 10.25 -4.93 24.92
C GLY A 758 11.06 -3.84 25.65
N TRP A 759 10.39 -3.12 26.54
CA TRP A 759 10.97 -1.99 27.29
C TRP A 759 12.19 -2.38 28.13
N GLN A 760 12.31 -3.65 28.52
CA GLN A 760 13.45 -4.18 29.28
C GLN A 760 14.77 -4.15 28.48
N ALA A 761 14.71 -4.45 27.18
CA ALA A 761 15.89 -4.37 26.31
C ALA A 761 16.35 -2.90 26.18
N PHE A 762 15.39 -1.97 26.05
CA PHE A 762 15.69 -0.54 26.00
C PHE A 762 16.41 -0.05 27.28
N LEU A 763 16.11 -0.60 28.46
CA LEU A 763 16.80 -0.20 29.70
C LEU A 763 18.32 -0.39 29.61
N GLN A 764 18.77 -1.44 28.92
CA GLN A 764 20.21 -1.72 28.72
C GLN A 764 20.84 -0.74 27.73
N SER A 765 20.06 -0.27 26.76
CA SER A 765 20.50 0.67 25.71
C SER A 765 20.20 2.14 26.01
N ALA A 766 19.56 2.47 27.14
CA ALA A 766 19.15 3.84 27.48
C ALA A 766 20.34 4.81 27.54
N ALA A 767 21.47 4.34 28.06
CA ALA A 767 22.77 5.00 28.01
C ALA A 767 23.15 5.42 26.57
N GLU A 768 23.13 4.46 25.66
CA GLU A 768 23.49 4.65 24.27
C GLU A 768 22.49 5.57 23.54
N PHE A 769 21.20 5.46 23.85
CA PHE A 769 20.16 6.37 23.35
C PHE A 769 20.47 7.83 23.70
N VAL A 770 20.72 8.14 24.98
CA VAL A 770 21.01 9.52 25.43
C VAL A 770 22.27 10.05 24.74
N ARG A 771 23.32 9.21 24.65
CA ARG A 771 24.58 9.55 23.99
C ARG A 771 24.40 9.87 22.51
N GLN A 772 23.64 9.06 21.77
CA GLN A 772 23.43 9.25 20.34
C GLN A 772 22.54 10.45 20.00
N VAL A 773 21.44 10.64 20.74
CA VAL A 773 20.48 11.72 20.45
C VAL A 773 21.13 13.09 20.67
N ASN A 774 21.91 13.24 21.75
CA ASN A 774 22.69 14.44 22.08
C ASN A 774 21.94 15.77 21.89
N ASN A 775 20.63 15.76 22.15
CA ASN A 775 19.76 16.94 22.10
C ASN A 775 18.73 16.84 23.23
N LEU A 776 18.94 17.64 24.27
CA LEU A 776 18.13 17.60 25.50
C LEU A 776 16.67 18.01 25.26
N SER A 777 16.38 18.86 24.27
CA SER A 777 15.00 19.19 23.93
C SER A 777 14.26 17.97 23.37
N TYR A 778 14.90 17.20 22.50
CA TYR A 778 14.30 16.00 21.92
C TYR A 778 14.13 14.88 22.97
N ILE A 779 15.07 14.76 23.90
CA ILE A 779 14.96 13.82 25.02
C ILE A 779 13.82 14.24 25.97
N THR A 780 13.67 15.53 26.28
CA THR A 780 12.56 16.02 27.11
C THR A 780 11.20 15.75 26.47
N GLU A 781 11.05 15.98 25.17
CA GLU A 781 9.82 15.64 24.43
C GLU A 781 9.54 14.14 24.47
N PHE A 782 10.56 13.30 24.24
CA PHE A 782 10.47 11.86 24.35
C PHE A 782 9.99 11.43 25.74
N VAL A 783 10.61 11.94 26.80
CA VAL A 783 10.23 11.67 28.21
C VAL A 783 8.77 12.04 28.49
N CYS A 784 8.30 13.18 28.00
CA CYS A 784 6.91 13.61 28.20
C CYS A 784 5.89 12.68 27.52
N SER A 785 6.29 12.01 26.44
CA SER A 785 5.43 11.17 25.60
C SER A 785 5.33 9.70 26.02
N ILE A 786 6.16 9.24 26.97
CA ILE A 786 6.16 7.84 27.42
C ILE A 786 4.86 7.52 28.16
N LYS A 787 4.24 6.39 27.80
CA LYS A 787 3.00 5.87 28.39
C LYS A 787 3.22 4.45 28.89
N ASN A 788 2.36 4.01 29.81
CA ASN A 788 2.45 2.64 30.35
C ASN A 788 1.96 1.58 29.35
N GLU A 789 1.09 1.96 28.41
CA GLU A 789 0.58 1.08 27.36
C GLU A 789 1.68 0.65 26.37
N THR A 790 1.59 -0.58 25.88
CA THR A 790 2.46 -1.10 24.81
C THR A 790 1.82 -0.80 23.46
N ILE A 791 2.38 0.18 22.74
CA ILE A 791 1.74 0.73 21.53
C ILE A 791 1.93 -0.19 20.32
N THR A 792 3.03 -0.95 20.31
CA THR A 792 3.32 -1.98 19.31
C THR A 792 2.23 -3.05 19.25
N GLU A 793 1.60 -3.38 20.37
CA GLU A 793 0.57 -4.42 20.47
C GLU A 793 -0.87 -3.89 20.32
N THR A 794 -1.05 -2.56 20.38
CA THR A 794 -2.36 -1.91 20.29
C THR A 794 -2.51 -1.17 18.97
N LEU A 795 -1.85 -0.02 18.79
CA LEU A 795 -1.99 0.82 17.59
C LEU A 795 -1.26 0.27 16.36
N TYR A 796 -0.09 -0.35 16.55
CA TYR A 796 0.77 -0.75 15.42
C TYR A 796 0.78 -2.25 15.13
N LYS A 797 -0.07 -3.03 15.82
CA LYS A 797 -0.12 -4.49 15.74
C LYS A 797 -0.22 -5.04 14.31
N ASN A 798 -1.03 -4.40 13.47
CA ASN A 798 -1.29 -4.85 12.10
C ASN A 798 -0.20 -4.40 11.10
N TYR A 799 0.65 -3.44 11.49
CA TYR A 799 1.67 -2.88 10.62
C TYR A 799 3.03 -3.57 10.77
N ILE A 800 3.26 -4.26 11.88
CA ILE A 800 4.56 -4.85 12.23
C ILE A 800 4.47 -6.37 12.08
N SER A 801 5.22 -6.93 11.13
CA SER A 801 5.38 -8.37 10.99
C SER A 801 6.27 -8.93 12.12
N LEU A 802 5.85 -10.06 12.69
CA LEU A 802 6.37 -10.75 13.88
C LEU A 802 7.86 -11.21 13.82
N LEU A 803 8.64 -10.81 12.82
CA LEU A 803 10.00 -11.31 12.59
C LEU A 803 10.99 -10.88 13.69
N CYS A 804 10.81 -9.71 14.31
CA CYS A 804 11.64 -9.29 15.45
C CYS A 804 11.38 -10.07 16.76
N LEU A 805 10.32 -10.87 16.83
CA LEU A 805 9.99 -11.69 18.03
C LEU A 805 10.58 -13.10 17.99
N ARG A 806 11.17 -13.54 16.87
CA ARG A 806 11.75 -14.90 16.76
C ARG A 806 13.13 -15.01 17.39
N GLU A 807 13.98 -14.01 17.29
CA GLU A 807 15.34 -14.06 17.87
C GLU A 807 15.36 -13.80 19.39
N ALA A 808 14.32 -13.16 19.94
CA ALA A 808 14.24 -12.85 21.36
C ALA A 808 13.72 -14.00 22.25
N LYS A 809 13.11 -15.05 21.67
CA LYS A 809 12.57 -16.19 22.45
C LYS A 809 13.65 -17.11 23.01
N ASP A 810 14.89 -17.05 22.50
CA ASP A 810 15.98 -17.91 22.98
C ASP A 810 16.83 -17.30 24.12
N VAL A 811 16.51 -16.08 24.60
CA VAL A 811 17.29 -15.41 25.67
C VAL A 811 16.54 -15.28 27.01
N GLN A 812 15.26 -15.68 27.11
CA GLN A 812 14.48 -15.51 28.34
C GLN A 812 13.91 -16.83 28.87
N ALA A 813 14.80 -17.63 29.48
CA ALA A 813 14.48 -18.58 30.53
C ALA A 813 15.47 -18.44 31.70
N GLY A 814 15.78 -17.19 32.08
CA GLY A 814 16.53 -16.85 33.29
C GLY A 814 15.58 -16.21 34.30
N ASP A 815 15.15 -16.98 35.29
CA ASP A 815 14.38 -16.53 36.45
C ASP A 815 15.05 -15.32 37.14
N PHE A 816 14.53 -14.11 36.89
CA PHE A 816 14.74 -12.96 37.77
C PHE A 816 13.44 -12.67 38.54
N LYS A 817 13.24 -13.39 39.64
CA LYS A 817 12.30 -12.99 40.70
C LYS A 817 12.92 -11.88 41.54
N GLY A 818 12.75 -10.63 41.09
CA GLY A 818 12.90 -9.44 41.92
C GLY A 818 11.53 -8.98 42.45
N PRO A 819 11.44 -8.47 43.69
CA PRO A 819 10.18 -7.98 44.24
C PRO A 819 9.95 -6.55 43.75
N ASN A 820 9.09 -6.38 42.75
CA ASN A 820 8.14 -5.27 42.60
C ASN A 820 7.62 -5.22 41.15
N ASN A 821 6.31 -5.11 41.03
CA ASN A 821 5.58 -4.83 39.80
C ASN A 821 5.94 -3.40 39.33
N ASN A 822 7.14 -3.20 38.75
CA ASN A 822 7.61 -1.87 38.38
C ASN A 822 6.95 -1.39 37.08
N ASN A 823 6.35 -0.20 37.17
CA ASN A 823 5.76 0.53 36.07
C ASN A 823 6.77 0.77 34.93
N LYS A 824 6.35 0.55 33.66
CA LYS A 824 7.17 0.78 32.45
C LYS A 824 7.73 2.20 32.45
N VAL A 825 6.86 3.18 32.72
CA VAL A 825 7.20 4.62 32.70
C VAL A 825 8.32 4.89 33.69
N SER A 826 8.13 4.54 34.95
CA SER A 826 9.09 4.83 36.03
C SER A 826 10.45 4.15 35.80
N SER A 827 10.46 2.92 35.27
CA SER A 827 11.70 2.20 34.98
C SER A 827 12.50 2.83 33.84
N VAL A 828 11.83 3.20 32.74
CA VAL A 828 12.45 3.85 31.58
C VAL A 828 12.99 5.23 31.96
N LEU A 829 12.20 6.04 32.67
CA LEU A 829 12.60 7.38 33.09
C LEU A 829 13.76 7.34 34.09
N MET A 830 13.81 6.35 34.99
CA MET A 830 14.93 6.15 35.90
C MET A 830 16.23 5.80 35.14
N SER A 831 16.17 4.90 34.16
CA SER A 831 17.35 4.55 33.34
C SER A 831 17.85 5.73 32.51
N ILE A 832 16.95 6.54 31.93
CA ILE A 832 17.31 7.77 31.20
C ILE A 832 17.92 8.79 32.16
N ARG A 833 17.34 8.98 33.34
CA ARG A 833 17.86 9.89 34.37
C ARG A 833 19.29 9.53 34.75
N LYS A 834 19.55 8.25 35.02
CA LYS A 834 20.90 7.75 35.33
C LYS A 834 21.88 8.03 34.19
N ALA A 835 21.47 7.78 32.94
CA ALA A 835 22.30 8.08 31.76
C ALA A 835 22.59 9.59 31.61
N LEU A 836 21.61 10.45 31.86
CA LEU A 836 21.80 11.92 31.85
C LEU A 836 22.78 12.37 32.94
N GLU A 837 22.74 11.75 34.12
CA GLU A 837 23.64 12.09 35.23
C GLU A 837 25.08 11.68 34.96
N GLU A 838 25.28 10.48 34.40
CA GLU A 838 26.60 9.88 34.18
C GLU A 838 27.30 10.37 32.89
N GLN A 839 26.55 10.64 31.81
CA GLN A 839 27.13 10.81 30.46
C GLN A 839 27.05 12.22 29.90
N VAL A 840 26.08 13.03 30.35
CA VAL A 840 25.88 14.39 29.84
C VAL A 840 26.54 15.39 30.80
N PRO A 841 27.37 16.34 30.31
CA PRO A 841 27.98 17.34 31.18
C PRO A 841 26.90 18.19 31.88
N GLU A 842 27.20 18.64 33.10
CA GLU A 842 26.31 19.51 33.87
C GLU A 842 25.97 20.76 33.06
N SER A 843 24.68 21.00 32.86
CA SER A 843 24.16 22.18 32.16
C SER A 843 22.75 22.49 32.66
N PRO A 844 22.29 23.76 32.58
CA PRO A 844 20.94 24.11 33.01
C PRO A 844 19.86 23.25 32.32
N ALA A 845 20.01 23.01 31.02
CA ALA A 845 19.10 22.18 30.24
C ALA A 845 19.11 20.70 30.68
N ARG A 846 20.27 20.16 31.12
CA ARG A 846 20.36 18.79 31.64
C ARG A 846 19.51 18.68 32.90
N GLU A 847 19.63 19.64 33.81
CA GLU A 847 18.93 19.57 35.08
C GLU A 847 17.42 19.77 34.92
N LEU A 848 16.98 20.65 34.01
CA LEU A 848 15.56 20.74 33.65
C LEU A 848 15.03 19.41 33.08
N CYS A 849 15.80 18.73 32.23
CA CYS A 849 15.43 17.41 31.70
C CYS A 849 15.31 16.36 32.82
N ILE A 850 16.23 16.35 33.78
CA ILE A 850 16.17 15.47 34.97
C ILE A 850 14.91 15.76 35.79
N LEU A 851 14.57 17.03 36.02
CA LEU A 851 13.32 17.40 36.68
C LEU A 851 12.09 16.91 35.90
N THR A 852 12.13 16.92 34.56
CA THR A 852 11.06 16.30 33.74
C THR A 852 10.94 14.80 34.02
N THR A 853 12.04 14.06 34.09
CA THR A 853 11.99 12.62 34.39
C THR A 853 11.39 12.32 35.76
N LEU A 854 11.62 13.20 36.75
CA LEU A 854 11.08 13.06 38.11
C LEU A 854 9.59 13.38 38.14
N ALA A 855 9.18 14.49 37.53
CA ALA A 855 7.79 14.95 37.46
C ALA A 855 6.89 13.99 36.67
N ARG A 856 7.42 13.35 35.63
CA ARG A 856 6.67 12.43 34.74
C ARG A 856 6.75 10.95 35.15
N SER A 857 7.46 10.63 36.23
CA SER A 857 7.42 9.29 36.82
C SER A 857 5.99 8.97 37.32
N ASP A 858 5.67 7.69 37.46
CA ASP A 858 4.34 7.27 37.92
C ASP A 858 4.46 6.26 39.09
N PRO A 859 4.18 6.71 40.33
CA PRO A 859 3.74 8.06 40.72
C PRO A 859 4.83 9.15 40.56
N PRO A 860 4.46 10.44 40.41
CA PRO A 860 5.42 11.54 40.29
C PRO A 860 6.36 11.68 41.51
N ALA A 861 7.66 11.69 41.27
CA ALA A 861 8.69 11.81 42.31
C ALA A 861 8.95 13.29 42.66
N LEU A 862 7.90 13.99 43.11
CA LEU A 862 7.93 15.44 43.37
C LEU A 862 8.85 15.83 44.53
N GLU A 863 8.98 14.97 45.55
CA GLU A 863 9.86 15.24 46.70
C GLU A 863 11.33 15.23 46.29
N GLU A 864 11.77 14.21 45.55
CA GLU A 864 13.13 14.15 44.97
C GLU A 864 13.42 15.34 44.05
N ALA A 865 12.44 15.76 43.24
CA ALA A 865 12.58 16.95 42.40
C ALA A 865 12.78 18.23 43.22
N LEU A 866 12.00 18.38 44.29
CA LEU A 866 12.07 19.54 45.19
C LEU A 866 13.34 19.53 46.05
N GLU A 867 13.86 18.37 46.45
CA GLU A 867 15.15 18.25 47.12
C GLU A 867 16.29 18.73 46.22
N ARG A 868 16.28 18.39 44.92
CA ARG A 868 17.27 18.93 43.97
C ARG A 868 17.14 20.44 43.81
N ILE A 869 15.93 20.98 43.75
CA ILE A 869 15.70 22.43 43.68
C ILE A 869 16.16 23.13 44.98
N LYS A 870 15.97 22.49 46.13
CA LYS A 870 16.49 22.97 47.41
C LYS A 870 18.01 23.08 47.39
N LEU A 871 18.71 22.06 46.89
CA LEU A 871 20.17 22.10 46.73
C LEU A 871 20.61 23.24 45.79
N ILE A 872 19.92 23.44 44.67
CA ILE A 872 20.19 24.56 43.75
C ILE A 872 20.04 25.90 44.49
N ARG A 873 18.98 26.06 45.29
CA ARG A 873 18.75 27.28 46.08
C ARG A 873 19.81 27.49 47.16
N GLU A 874 20.22 26.45 47.87
CA GLU A 874 21.30 26.53 48.87
C GLU A 874 22.62 26.97 48.20
N MET A 875 22.91 26.46 47.01
CA MET A 875 24.05 26.90 46.19
C MET A 875 23.95 28.37 45.76
N GLU A 876 22.74 28.87 45.42
CA GLU A 876 22.52 30.29 45.11
C GLU A 876 22.79 31.21 46.31
N LEU A 877 22.38 30.78 47.51
CA LEU A 877 22.49 31.55 48.76
C LEU A 877 23.93 31.61 49.31
N LEU A 878 24.78 30.63 49.01
CA LEU A 878 26.16 30.54 49.51
C LEU A 878 27.16 31.51 48.85
N GLY A 879 26.80 32.22 47.78
CA GLY A 879 27.56 33.38 47.27
C GLY A 879 28.87 33.10 46.49
N SER A 880 28.76 33.13 45.15
CA SER A 880 29.68 33.68 44.12
C SER A 880 31.19 33.35 44.12
N ASP A 881 31.55 32.16 43.62
CA ASP A 881 32.69 31.93 42.67
C ASP A 881 32.82 30.43 42.27
N ASP A 882 31.91 29.56 42.71
CA ASP A 882 31.93 28.15 42.30
C ASP A 882 31.56 28.03 40.81
N PRO A 883 32.44 27.50 39.93
CA PRO A 883 32.16 27.31 38.51
C PRO A 883 30.93 26.41 38.28
N ARG A 884 30.54 25.60 39.27
CA ARG A 884 29.32 24.79 39.24
C ARG A 884 28.04 25.61 39.11
N ARG A 885 27.99 26.88 39.55
CA ARG A 885 26.77 27.71 39.44
C ARG A 885 26.32 27.95 37.99
N LYS A 886 27.26 28.03 37.03
CA LYS A 886 26.91 28.22 35.61
C LYS A 886 26.29 26.96 34.99
N SER A 887 26.41 25.82 35.66
CA SER A 887 25.98 24.52 35.17
C SER A 887 24.58 24.12 35.63
N TYR A 888 23.90 24.92 36.46
CA TYR A 888 22.55 24.65 36.99
C TYR A 888 21.60 25.81 36.65
N PRO A 889 20.29 25.54 36.46
CA PRO A 889 19.29 26.59 36.26
C PRO A 889 19.08 27.38 37.55
N SER A 890 18.41 28.53 37.48
CA SER A 890 18.00 29.23 38.70
C SER A 890 16.93 28.43 39.46
N ALA A 891 16.88 28.55 40.78
CA ALA A 891 15.86 27.87 41.58
C ALA A 891 14.45 28.31 41.14
N GLU A 892 14.25 29.58 40.79
CA GLU A 892 12.98 30.09 40.28
C GLU A 892 12.60 29.48 38.92
N GLU A 893 13.54 29.35 38.00
CA GLU A 893 13.32 28.71 36.69
C GLU A 893 12.98 27.22 36.83
N ALA A 894 13.69 26.50 37.71
CA ALA A 894 13.43 25.10 38.00
C ALA A 894 12.04 24.88 38.63
N LEU A 895 11.61 25.78 39.52
CA LEU A 895 10.27 25.74 40.12
C LEU A 895 9.17 26.00 39.08
N LYS A 896 9.35 27.01 38.22
CA LYS A 896 8.39 27.31 37.13
C LYS A 896 8.28 26.14 36.16
N HIS A 897 9.40 25.50 35.83
CA HIS A 897 9.42 24.31 34.98
C HIS A 897 8.70 23.12 35.64
N LEU A 898 8.91 22.86 36.93
CA LEU A 898 8.21 21.80 37.66
C LEU A 898 6.69 22.06 37.75
N LEU A 899 6.29 23.31 38.03
CA LEU A 899 4.88 23.74 38.07
C LEU A 899 4.20 23.65 36.69
N TRP A 900 4.94 23.72 35.60
CA TRP A 900 4.39 23.52 34.27
C TRP A 900 4.07 22.04 33.98
N LEU A 901 4.82 21.11 34.57
CA LEU A 901 4.71 19.67 34.32
C LEU A 901 3.72 18.95 35.22
N SER A 902 3.45 19.50 36.40
CA SER A 902 2.72 18.84 37.49
C SER A 902 1.63 19.75 38.06
N ASP A 903 0.68 19.17 38.78
CA ASP A 903 -0.37 19.93 39.46
C ASP A 903 0.22 20.82 40.57
N SER A 904 -0.26 22.07 40.65
CA SER A 904 0.27 23.08 41.58
C SER A 904 -0.06 22.78 43.04
N GLU A 905 -1.18 22.11 43.31
CA GLU A 905 -1.53 21.63 44.65
C GLU A 905 -0.59 20.52 45.08
N ALA A 906 -0.40 19.50 44.22
CA ALA A 906 0.49 18.37 44.50
C ALA A 906 1.94 18.80 44.75
N VAL A 907 2.48 19.76 43.98
CA VAL A 907 3.85 20.28 44.18
C VAL A 907 3.95 21.05 45.51
N TYR A 908 2.93 21.84 45.87
CA TYR A 908 2.92 22.55 47.15
C TYR A 908 2.83 21.57 48.33
N GLU A 909 1.95 20.58 48.27
CA GLU A 909 1.83 19.54 49.28
C GLU A 909 3.12 18.73 49.45
N ALA A 910 3.79 18.36 48.34
CA ALA A 910 5.10 17.73 48.39
C ALA A 910 6.16 18.61 49.05
N SER A 911 6.13 19.94 48.81
CA SER A 911 7.07 20.88 49.44
C SER A 911 6.88 21.02 50.94
N LEU A 912 5.63 20.95 51.43
CA LEU A 912 5.35 20.88 52.86
C LEU A 912 5.90 19.58 53.46
N GLY A 913 5.85 18.47 52.71
CA GLY A 913 6.40 17.17 53.11
C GLY A 913 7.92 17.17 53.34
N LEU A 914 8.67 18.11 52.73
CA LEU A 914 10.10 18.31 53.00
C LEU A 914 10.38 19.06 54.31
N TYR A 915 9.34 19.54 54.99
CA TYR A 915 9.40 20.31 56.23
C TYR A 915 10.21 21.63 56.13
N ASP A 916 10.38 22.16 54.91
CA ASP A 916 11.06 23.42 54.63
C ASP A 916 10.04 24.52 54.31
N LEU A 917 9.65 25.27 55.35
CA LEU A 917 8.61 26.31 55.25
C LEU A 917 9.00 27.44 54.27
N HIS A 918 10.29 27.71 54.10
CA HIS A 918 10.76 28.75 53.19
C HIS A 918 10.69 28.31 51.72
N LEU A 919 10.89 27.03 51.42
CA LEU A 919 10.68 26.50 50.07
C LEU A 919 9.18 26.46 49.73
N ALA A 920 8.35 26.03 50.68
CA ALA A 920 6.89 26.03 50.53
C ALA A 920 6.32 27.44 50.30
N ALA A 921 6.85 28.47 50.98
CA ALA A 921 6.44 29.86 50.78
C ALA A 921 6.75 30.39 49.37
N ILE A 922 7.93 30.07 48.81
CA ILE A 922 8.30 30.47 47.45
C ILE A 922 7.43 29.76 46.41
N LEU A 923 7.12 28.49 46.64
CA LEU A 923 6.23 27.72 45.78
C LEU A 923 4.80 28.24 45.82
N ALA A 924 4.27 28.58 46.99
CA ALA A 924 2.95 29.18 47.14
C ALA A 924 2.84 30.51 46.38
N LEU A 925 3.90 31.33 46.43
CA LEU A 925 3.96 32.60 45.70
C LEU A 925 4.00 32.39 44.18
N ASN A 926 4.79 31.41 43.70
CA ASN A 926 4.90 31.11 42.26
C ASN A 926 3.69 30.35 41.71
N SER A 927 2.92 29.67 42.55
CA SER A 927 1.68 28.96 42.19
C SER A 927 0.41 29.84 42.27
N GLN A 928 0.57 31.16 42.46
CA GLN A 928 -0.53 32.14 42.51
C GLN A 928 -1.56 31.90 43.61
N ARG A 929 -1.21 31.24 44.72
CA ARG A 929 -2.09 31.13 45.88
C ARG A 929 -2.26 32.47 46.59
N ASP A 930 -3.41 32.69 47.22
CA ASP A 930 -3.64 33.91 47.99
C ASP A 930 -2.67 33.97 49.18
N PRO A 931 -1.79 34.99 49.26
CA PRO A 931 -0.91 35.20 50.41
C PRO A 931 -1.65 35.27 51.74
N LYS A 932 -2.93 35.67 51.74
CA LYS A 932 -3.76 35.70 52.95
C LYS A 932 -4.13 34.31 53.46
N GLU A 933 -4.07 33.28 52.62
CA GLU A 933 -4.42 31.91 53.01
C GLU A 933 -3.19 31.13 53.48
N PHE A 934 -2.07 31.18 52.74
CA PHE A 934 -0.91 30.35 53.06
C PHE A 934 0.06 31.00 54.07
N LEU A 935 0.19 32.34 54.10
CA LEU A 935 1.14 32.99 55.03
C LEU A 935 0.75 32.82 56.51
N PRO A 936 -0.52 33.00 56.92
CA PRO A 936 -0.91 32.76 58.32
C PRO A 936 -0.66 31.31 58.74
N PHE A 937 -0.94 30.36 57.84
CA PHE A 937 -0.71 28.94 58.07
C PHE A 937 0.78 28.60 58.26
N LEU A 938 1.65 29.08 57.38
CA LEU A 938 3.10 28.86 57.53
C LEU A 938 3.67 29.53 58.79
N GLN A 939 3.18 30.72 59.16
CA GLN A 939 3.56 31.40 60.40
C GLN A 939 3.08 30.67 61.65
N GLU A 940 1.94 29.99 61.60
CA GLU A 940 1.45 29.15 62.69
C GLU A 940 2.35 27.94 62.88
N LEU A 941 2.72 27.26 61.79
CA LEU A 941 3.64 26.12 61.79
C LEU A 941 5.04 26.48 62.32
N GLU A 942 5.57 27.66 61.93
CA GLU A 942 6.88 28.14 62.39
C GLU A 942 6.96 28.35 63.92
N ARG A 943 5.82 28.63 64.57
CA ARG A 943 5.74 28.83 66.03
C ARG A 943 5.64 27.52 66.81
N MET A 944 5.37 26.39 66.17
CA MET A 944 5.19 25.10 66.82
C MET A 944 6.53 24.39 67.09
N PRO A 945 6.64 23.56 68.14
CA PRO A 945 7.76 22.65 68.31
C PRO A 945 7.91 21.67 67.14
N VAL A 946 9.15 21.30 66.78
CA VAL A 946 9.47 20.54 65.56
C VAL A 946 8.62 19.28 65.37
N HIS A 947 8.44 18.46 66.41
CA HIS A 947 7.63 17.23 66.31
C HIS A 947 6.14 17.51 66.10
N LEU A 948 5.61 18.57 66.71
CA LEU A 948 4.21 18.98 66.53
C LEU A 948 3.99 19.65 65.18
N MET A 949 4.95 20.44 64.70
CA MET A 949 4.91 21.01 63.35
C MET A 949 4.84 19.89 62.30
N ARG A 950 5.75 18.90 62.37
CA ARG A 950 5.76 17.76 61.44
C ARG A 950 4.50 16.90 61.55
N TYR A 951 3.98 16.70 62.76
CA TYR A 951 2.70 16.03 62.97
C TYR A 951 1.55 16.76 62.26
N ASN A 952 1.38 18.07 62.48
CA ASN A 952 0.30 18.84 61.87
C ASN A 952 0.41 18.89 60.33
N ILE A 953 1.63 19.00 59.81
CA ILE A 953 1.90 18.90 58.36
C ILE A 953 1.49 17.52 57.83
N ASP A 954 1.97 16.44 58.45
CA ASP A 954 1.70 15.09 57.98
C ASP A 954 0.21 14.71 58.08
N ILE A 955 -0.51 15.19 59.11
CA ILE A 955 -1.98 15.06 59.19
C ILE A 955 -2.66 15.77 58.01
N ARG A 956 -2.22 16.99 57.69
CA ARG A 956 -2.77 17.77 56.57
C ARG A 956 -2.50 17.10 55.22
N LEU A 957 -1.34 16.46 55.07
CA LEU A 957 -0.91 15.70 53.89
C LEU A 957 -1.47 14.26 53.88
N ARG A 958 -2.28 13.88 54.89
CA ARG A 958 -2.82 12.52 55.07
C ARG A 958 -1.75 11.42 55.16
N ARG A 959 -0.54 11.76 55.61
CA ARG A 959 0.58 10.85 55.86
C ARG A 959 0.49 10.31 57.29
N TYR A 960 -0.56 9.54 57.57
CA TYR A 960 -0.90 9.19 58.94
C TYR A 960 0.15 8.33 59.65
N GLU A 961 0.92 7.51 58.92
CA GLU A 961 2.02 6.72 59.50
C GLU A 961 3.18 7.58 60.02
N SER A 962 3.59 8.61 59.27
CA SER A 962 4.65 9.52 59.71
C SER A 962 4.14 10.48 60.78
N ALA A 963 2.88 10.93 60.67
CA ALA A 963 2.19 11.67 61.72
C ALA A 963 2.21 10.89 63.05
N LEU A 964 1.90 9.59 63.02
CA LEU A 964 1.93 8.73 64.21
C LEU A 964 3.34 8.65 64.82
N LYS A 965 4.39 8.52 64.00
CA LYS A 965 5.78 8.52 64.47
C LYS A 965 6.17 9.84 65.15
N HIS A 966 5.75 10.98 64.58
CA HIS A 966 6.07 12.29 65.14
C HIS A 966 5.31 12.60 66.43
N ILE A 967 4.01 12.25 66.51
CA ILE A 967 3.22 12.48 67.74
C ILE A 967 3.64 11.54 68.87
N ALA A 968 4.00 10.28 68.56
CA ALA A 968 4.59 9.37 69.53
C ALA A 968 5.94 9.89 70.06
N SER A 969 6.74 10.54 69.20
CA SER A 969 8.00 11.18 69.59
C SER A 969 7.83 12.49 70.36
N ALA A 970 6.65 13.13 70.30
CA ALA A 970 6.35 14.37 71.03
C ALA A 970 6.14 14.16 72.54
N GLY A 971 6.05 12.90 72.98
CA GLY A 971 6.02 12.49 74.39
C GLY A 971 4.63 12.11 74.93
N ASP A 972 4.60 11.60 76.16
CA ASP A 972 3.41 11.01 76.80
C ASP A 972 2.21 11.96 76.97
N ALA A 973 2.45 13.28 76.97
CA ALA A 973 1.40 14.29 77.09
C ALA A 973 0.39 14.25 75.92
N TYR A 974 0.79 13.70 74.77
CA TYR A 974 -0.02 13.61 73.54
C TYR A 974 -0.48 12.17 73.23
N TYR A 975 -0.40 11.27 74.22
CA TYR A 975 -0.83 9.88 74.04
C TYR A 975 -2.33 9.75 73.67
N ALA A 976 -3.18 10.62 74.23
CA ALA A 976 -4.59 10.65 73.90
C ALA A 976 -4.82 10.98 72.41
N ASP A 977 -4.07 11.93 71.85
CA ASP A 977 -4.13 12.31 70.44
C ASP A 977 -3.60 11.18 69.53
N CYS A 978 -2.55 10.48 69.97
CA CYS A 978 -2.04 9.27 69.31
C CYS A 978 -3.10 8.15 69.24
N LEU A 979 -3.80 7.90 70.35
CA LEU A 979 -4.87 6.89 70.41
C LEU A 979 -6.08 7.28 69.54
N ASN A 980 -6.47 8.56 69.54
CA ASN A 980 -7.54 9.06 68.68
C ASN A 980 -7.18 8.92 67.19
N LEU A 981 -5.94 9.24 66.81
CA LEU A 981 -5.47 9.08 65.44
C LEU A 981 -5.57 7.63 64.95
N MET A 982 -5.22 6.66 65.81
CA MET A 982 -5.35 5.23 65.50
C MET A 982 -6.81 4.78 65.40
N LYS A 983 -7.70 5.31 66.24
CA LYS A 983 -9.14 5.01 66.16
C LYS A 983 -9.77 5.54 64.87
N GLU A 984 -9.39 6.75 64.46
CA GLU A 984 -9.85 7.34 63.19
C GLU A 984 -9.22 6.67 61.96
N ASN A 985 -8.01 6.09 62.10
CA ASN A 985 -7.27 5.43 61.02
C ASN A 985 -6.80 4.02 61.45
N PRO A 986 -7.68 3.02 61.41
CA PRO A 986 -7.42 1.68 61.98
C PRO A 986 -6.22 0.93 61.37
N GLN A 987 -5.84 1.24 60.13
CA GLN A 987 -4.63 0.70 59.50
C GLN A 987 -3.34 1.01 60.28
N LEU A 988 -3.37 1.98 61.19
CA LEU A 988 -2.24 2.38 62.01
C LEU A 988 -2.06 1.54 63.28
N PHE A 989 -3.05 0.74 63.70
CA PHE A 989 -2.96 -0.05 64.92
C PHE A 989 -1.70 -0.95 64.99
N PRO A 990 -1.29 -1.65 63.92
CA PRO A 990 -0.03 -2.42 63.93
C PRO A 990 1.21 -1.57 64.18
N LEU A 991 1.32 -0.40 63.55
CA LEU A 991 2.45 0.52 63.74
C LEU A 991 2.41 1.15 65.14
N GLY A 992 1.23 1.50 65.65
CA GLY A 992 1.04 2.00 67.00
C GLY A 992 1.49 1.01 68.08
N LEU A 993 1.19 -0.27 67.91
CA LEU A 993 1.64 -1.35 68.81
C LEU A 993 3.16 -1.58 68.78
N GLN A 994 3.85 -1.18 67.70
CA GLN A 994 5.31 -1.18 67.62
C GLN A 994 5.93 0.03 68.32
N LEU A 995 5.30 1.21 68.21
CA LEU A 995 5.80 2.47 68.77
C LEU A 995 5.54 2.60 70.28
N ILE A 996 4.45 2.04 70.79
CA ILE A 996 4.06 2.12 72.21
C ILE A 996 4.65 0.94 72.98
N THR A 997 5.63 1.23 73.85
CA THR A 997 6.35 0.22 74.65
C THR A 997 5.75 -0.02 76.04
N ASP A 998 4.87 0.87 76.52
CA ASP A 998 4.21 0.75 77.82
C ASP A 998 3.11 -0.34 77.80
N PRO A 999 3.20 -1.38 78.67
CA PRO A 999 2.26 -2.50 78.67
C PRO A 999 0.82 -2.12 79.03
N ALA A 1000 0.59 -1.08 79.86
CA ALA A 1000 -0.75 -0.65 80.24
C ALA A 1000 -1.46 0.03 79.06
N LYS A 1001 -0.76 0.96 78.41
CA LYS A 1001 -1.21 1.66 77.19
C LYS A 1001 -1.40 0.71 76.00
N LYS A 1002 -0.53 -0.31 75.88
CA LYS A 1002 -0.66 -1.33 74.84
C LYS A 1002 -1.95 -2.15 74.97
N LYS A 1003 -2.40 -2.42 76.19
CA LYS A 1003 -3.68 -3.08 76.45
C LYS A 1003 -4.87 -2.23 75.96
N GLU A 1004 -4.84 -0.93 76.20
CA GLU A 1004 -5.87 0.01 75.74
C GLU A 1004 -5.93 0.10 74.21
N VAL A 1005 -4.77 0.08 73.53
CA VAL A 1005 -4.71 0.04 72.06
C VAL A 1005 -5.28 -1.26 71.50
N LEU A 1006 -4.96 -2.41 72.11
CA LEU A 1006 -5.51 -3.70 71.70
C LEU A 1006 -7.03 -3.77 71.91
N GLU A 1007 -7.54 -3.24 73.02
CA GLU A 1007 -8.98 -3.18 73.25
C GLU A 1007 -9.67 -2.29 72.22
N ALA A 1008 -9.12 -1.12 71.90
CA ALA A 1008 -9.64 -0.24 70.86
C ALA A 1008 -9.60 -0.87 69.46
N TRP A 1009 -8.57 -1.68 69.16
CA TRP A 1009 -8.48 -2.40 67.90
C TRP A 1009 -9.51 -3.54 67.80
N GLY A 1010 -9.75 -4.24 68.91
CA GLY A 1010 -10.81 -5.24 69.03
C GLY A 1010 -12.20 -4.62 68.83
N ASP A 1011 -12.45 -3.45 69.44
CA ASP A 1011 -13.69 -2.68 69.26
C ASP A 1011 -13.90 -2.30 67.78
N HIS A 1012 -12.85 -1.85 67.09
CA HIS A 1012 -12.92 -1.57 65.66
C HIS A 1012 -13.28 -2.80 64.82
N PHE A 1013 -12.61 -3.94 65.04
CA PHE A 1013 -12.94 -5.18 64.33
C PHE A 1013 -14.38 -5.65 64.60
N SER A 1014 -14.89 -5.41 65.81
CA SER A 1014 -16.29 -5.72 66.15
C SER A 1014 -17.27 -4.83 65.37
N ASP A 1015 -16.96 -3.55 65.19
CA ASP A 1015 -17.80 -2.61 64.42
C ASP A 1015 -17.81 -2.93 62.91
N GLU A 1016 -16.68 -3.35 62.35
CA GLU A 1016 -16.54 -3.81 60.94
C GLU A 1016 -17.14 -5.22 60.70
N LYS A 1017 -17.69 -5.86 61.74
CA LYS A 1017 -18.23 -7.23 61.70
C LYS A 1017 -17.19 -8.32 61.40
N CYS A 1018 -15.90 -8.01 61.53
CA CYS A 1018 -14.81 -8.99 61.51
C CYS A 1018 -14.69 -9.67 62.88
N PHE A 1019 -15.74 -10.38 63.29
CA PHE A 1019 -15.90 -10.82 64.67
C PHE A 1019 -14.86 -11.87 65.12
N GLU A 1020 -14.27 -12.64 64.19
CA GLU A 1020 -13.22 -13.61 64.52
C GLU A 1020 -11.90 -12.93 64.92
N ASP A 1021 -11.50 -11.89 64.17
CA ASP A 1021 -10.33 -11.06 64.49
C ASP A 1021 -10.57 -10.21 65.74
N ALA A 1022 -11.80 -9.70 65.93
CA ALA A 1022 -12.21 -9.01 67.14
C ALA A 1022 -12.06 -9.92 68.37
N ALA A 1023 -12.59 -11.14 68.30
CA ALA A 1023 -12.53 -12.10 69.40
C ALA A 1023 -11.08 -12.45 69.78
N THR A 1024 -10.23 -12.68 68.77
CA THR A 1024 -8.80 -12.98 68.97
C THR A 1024 -8.06 -11.78 69.59
N THR A 1025 -8.37 -10.57 69.15
CA THR A 1025 -7.77 -9.34 69.70
C THR A 1025 -8.22 -9.09 71.14
N TYR A 1026 -9.49 -9.32 71.47
CA TYR A 1026 -10.00 -9.23 72.84
C TYR A 1026 -9.38 -10.27 73.77
N LEU A 1027 -9.11 -11.49 73.28
CA LEU A 1027 -8.38 -12.49 74.06
C LEU A 1027 -6.97 -12.00 74.42
N CYS A 1028 -6.27 -11.35 73.49
CA CYS A 1028 -4.94 -10.77 73.73
C CYS A 1028 -4.94 -9.70 74.85
N CYS A 1029 -6.03 -8.95 75.03
CA CYS A 1029 -6.17 -7.95 76.11
C CYS A 1029 -6.98 -8.44 77.33
N SER A 1030 -7.29 -9.74 77.41
CA SER A 1030 -8.12 -10.34 78.48
C SER A 1030 -9.56 -9.81 78.58
N GLY A 1031 -10.12 -9.27 77.48
CA GLY A 1031 -11.52 -8.83 77.36
C GLY A 1031 -12.49 -9.98 77.10
N LEU A 1032 -12.56 -10.95 78.03
CA LEU A 1032 -13.24 -12.24 77.81
C LEU A 1032 -14.74 -12.10 77.47
N GLU A 1033 -15.46 -11.16 78.08
CA GLU A 1033 -16.90 -10.95 77.78
C GLU A 1033 -17.13 -10.42 76.37
N LYS A 1034 -16.27 -9.52 75.89
CA LYS A 1034 -16.33 -8.99 74.52
C LYS A 1034 -15.94 -10.07 73.50
N ALA A 1035 -14.93 -10.89 73.82
CA ALA A 1035 -14.54 -12.04 72.99
C ALA A 1035 -15.67 -13.07 72.83
N LEU A 1036 -16.41 -13.37 73.91
CA LEU A 1036 -17.54 -14.30 73.86
C LEU A 1036 -18.65 -13.80 72.93
N LYS A 1037 -19.00 -12.52 73.02
CA LYS A 1037 -20.00 -11.89 72.15
C LYS A 1037 -19.56 -11.91 70.68
N ALA A 1038 -18.30 -11.63 70.41
CA ALA A 1038 -17.75 -11.66 69.06
C ALA A 1038 -17.77 -13.08 68.46
N TYR A 1039 -17.35 -14.12 69.20
CA TYR A 1039 -17.44 -15.50 68.71
C TYR A 1039 -18.88 -15.96 68.45
N ARG A 1040 -19.85 -15.50 69.24
CA ARG A 1040 -21.28 -15.78 69.00
C ARG A 1040 -21.76 -15.11 67.71
N ALA A 1041 -21.31 -13.88 67.44
CA ALA A 1041 -21.69 -13.14 66.24
C ALA A 1041 -21.13 -13.74 64.93
N CYS A 1042 -19.94 -14.38 64.92
CA CYS A 1042 -19.46 -15.12 63.74
C CYS A 1042 -19.97 -16.57 63.64
N GLY A 1043 -20.82 -17.03 64.57
CA GLY A 1043 -21.31 -18.40 64.60
C GLY A 1043 -20.23 -19.45 64.91
N ASN A 1044 -19.09 -19.04 65.46
CA ASN A 1044 -18.04 -19.97 65.90
C ASN A 1044 -18.37 -20.49 67.31
N TRP A 1045 -19.26 -21.47 67.36
CA TRP A 1045 -19.72 -22.09 68.62
C TRP A 1045 -18.58 -22.71 69.44
N GLY A 1046 -17.52 -23.22 68.79
CA GLY A 1046 -16.33 -23.74 69.46
C GLY A 1046 -15.57 -22.65 70.21
N GLY A 1047 -15.41 -21.47 69.60
CA GLY A 1047 -14.85 -20.28 70.24
C GLY A 1047 -15.69 -19.81 71.44
N VAL A 1048 -17.03 -19.80 71.28
CA VAL A 1048 -17.97 -19.47 72.38
C VAL A 1048 -17.80 -20.42 73.57
N MET A 1049 -17.77 -21.74 73.33
CA MET A 1049 -17.59 -22.74 74.38
C MET A 1049 -16.20 -22.67 75.03
N THR A 1050 -15.17 -22.30 74.26
CA THR A 1050 -13.81 -22.08 74.79
C THR A 1050 -13.76 -20.88 75.74
N VAL A 1051 -14.36 -19.75 75.36
CA VAL A 1051 -14.42 -18.55 76.21
C VAL A 1051 -15.33 -18.77 77.42
N ALA A 1052 -16.43 -19.50 77.27
CA ALA A 1052 -17.28 -19.95 78.39
C ALA A 1052 -16.49 -20.77 79.42
N GLY A 1053 -15.56 -21.63 78.96
CA GLY A 1053 -14.62 -22.34 79.82
C GLY A 1053 -13.64 -21.41 80.54
N LEU A 1054 -13.09 -20.40 79.84
CA LEU A 1054 -12.21 -19.38 80.43
C LEU A 1054 -12.93 -18.52 81.48
N LEU A 1055 -14.23 -18.25 81.28
CA LEU A 1055 -15.11 -17.55 82.22
C LEU A 1055 -15.58 -18.43 83.39
N LYS A 1056 -15.30 -19.75 83.36
CA LYS A 1056 -15.67 -20.74 84.39
C LYS A 1056 -17.19 -20.82 84.62
N LEU A 1057 -17.98 -20.80 83.55
CA LEU A 1057 -19.45 -20.97 83.64
C LEU A 1057 -19.85 -22.32 84.26
N GLY A 1058 -20.99 -22.33 84.94
CA GLY A 1058 -21.55 -23.54 85.56
C GLY A 1058 -22.06 -24.56 84.54
N LYS A 1059 -22.17 -25.83 84.93
CA LYS A 1059 -22.65 -26.90 84.03
C LYS A 1059 -24.06 -26.63 83.48
N GLU A 1060 -24.94 -26.09 84.30
CA GLU A 1060 -26.32 -25.76 83.89
C GLU A 1060 -26.34 -24.59 82.87
N GLU A 1061 -25.49 -23.60 83.07
CA GLU A 1061 -25.34 -22.45 82.17
C GLU A 1061 -24.76 -22.86 80.81
N ILE A 1062 -23.83 -23.84 80.79
CA ILE A 1062 -23.28 -24.40 79.54
C ILE A 1062 -24.35 -25.15 78.74
N VAL A 1063 -25.22 -25.93 79.40
CA VAL A 1063 -26.31 -26.65 78.74
C VAL A 1063 -27.35 -25.65 78.19
N GLN A 1064 -27.65 -24.58 78.93
CA GLN A 1064 -28.51 -23.52 78.43
C GLN A 1064 -27.91 -22.83 77.19
N LEU A 1065 -26.64 -22.44 77.26
CA LEU A 1065 -25.92 -21.82 76.14
C LEU A 1065 -25.84 -22.76 74.91
N ALA A 1066 -25.66 -24.06 75.14
CA ALA A 1066 -25.65 -25.07 74.08
C ALA A 1066 -27.00 -25.19 73.36
N ASN A 1067 -28.11 -25.17 74.09
CA ASN A 1067 -29.45 -25.20 73.50
C ASN A 1067 -29.73 -23.92 72.68
N GLU A 1068 -29.36 -22.75 73.19
CA GLU A 1068 -29.48 -21.49 72.44
C GLU A 1068 -28.67 -21.53 71.12
N LEU A 1069 -27.42 -22.03 71.17
CA LEU A 1069 -26.58 -22.17 69.98
C LEU A 1069 -27.13 -23.20 68.98
N CYS A 1070 -27.74 -24.29 69.45
CA CYS A 1070 -28.40 -25.27 68.59
C CYS A 1070 -29.55 -24.66 67.78
N GLU A 1071 -30.37 -23.80 68.39
CA GLU A 1071 -31.45 -23.09 67.71
C GLU A 1071 -30.91 -22.04 66.73
N GLU A 1072 -29.91 -21.27 67.13
CA GLU A 1072 -29.26 -20.25 66.29
C GLU A 1072 -28.62 -20.88 65.03
N LEU A 1073 -27.88 -21.99 65.17
CA LEU A 1073 -27.24 -22.67 64.04
C LEU A 1073 -28.25 -23.33 63.09
N GLN A 1074 -29.39 -23.79 63.60
CA GLN A 1074 -30.50 -24.27 62.76
C GLN A 1074 -31.10 -23.14 61.94
N ALA A 1075 -31.35 -21.97 62.54
CA ALA A 1075 -31.83 -20.80 61.84
C ALA A 1075 -30.86 -20.31 60.74
N LEU A 1076 -29.55 -20.49 60.97
CA LEU A 1076 -28.48 -20.18 60.00
C LEU A 1076 -28.30 -21.25 58.90
N GLY A 1077 -29.10 -22.32 58.89
CA GLY A 1077 -29.02 -23.37 57.87
C GLY A 1077 -27.83 -24.32 58.03
N LYS A 1078 -27.25 -24.40 59.24
CA LYS A 1078 -26.14 -25.31 59.59
C LYS A 1078 -26.57 -26.43 60.57
N PRO A 1079 -27.54 -27.29 60.22
CA PRO A 1079 -28.05 -28.31 61.13
C PRO A 1079 -26.99 -29.36 61.52
N GLY A 1080 -25.95 -29.59 60.71
CA GLY A 1080 -24.86 -30.51 61.05
C GLY A 1080 -23.96 -30.03 62.21
N GLU A 1081 -23.73 -28.72 62.33
CA GLU A 1081 -22.99 -28.16 63.49
C GLU A 1081 -23.88 -28.17 64.75
N ALA A 1082 -25.17 -27.85 64.61
CA ALA A 1082 -26.15 -27.95 65.69
C ALA A 1082 -26.28 -29.38 66.24
N ALA A 1083 -26.20 -30.39 65.37
CA ALA A 1083 -26.23 -31.80 65.78
C ALA A 1083 -25.03 -32.16 66.68
N LYS A 1084 -23.83 -31.63 66.40
CA LYS A 1084 -22.64 -31.86 67.23
C LYS A 1084 -22.80 -31.26 68.62
N ILE A 1085 -23.32 -30.04 68.72
CA ILE A 1085 -23.60 -29.40 70.01
C ILE A 1085 -24.65 -30.19 70.79
N ALA A 1086 -25.72 -30.65 70.11
CA ALA A 1086 -26.77 -31.46 70.71
C ALA A 1086 -26.25 -32.80 71.27
N LEU A 1087 -25.26 -33.42 70.60
CA LEU A 1087 -24.61 -34.65 71.07
C LEU A 1087 -23.65 -34.40 72.23
N ASP A 1088 -22.72 -33.46 72.07
CA ASP A 1088 -21.58 -33.28 72.98
C ASP A 1088 -21.97 -32.55 74.27
N TYR A 1089 -22.90 -31.60 74.21
CA TYR A 1089 -23.25 -30.72 75.33
C TYR A 1089 -24.66 -30.96 75.87
N CYS A 1090 -25.65 -31.28 75.01
CA CYS A 1090 -27.03 -31.50 75.44
C CYS A 1090 -27.38 -32.98 75.70
N GLY A 1091 -26.62 -33.92 75.13
CA GLY A 1091 -26.87 -35.36 75.23
C GLY A 1091 -28.16 -35.84 74.53
N ASP A 1092 -28.73 -35.04 73.61
CA ASP A 1092 -29.97 -35.37 72.89
C ASP A 1092 -29.67 -36.04 71.54
N VAL A 1093 -29.56 -37.37 71.60
CA VAL A 1093 -29.23 -38.22 70.45
C VAL A 1093 -30.30 -38.19 69.37
N LYS A 1094 -31.59 -38.07 69.75
CA LYS A 1094 -32.69 -38.12 68.79
C LYS A 1094 -32.75 -36.82 67.98
N SER A 1095 -32.67 -35.69 68.65
CA SER A 1095 -32.62 -34.39 67.98
C SER A 1095 -31.39 -34.26 67.10
N ALA A 1096 -30.23 -34.76 67.54
CA ALA A 1096 -29.02 -34.76 66.74
C ALA A 1096 -29.14 -35.57 65.43
N ILE A 1097 -29.72 -36.77 65.48
CA ILE A 1097 -29.92 -37.60 64.26
C ILE A 1097 -30.86 -36.89 63.28
N ASN A 1098 -31.96 -36.29 63.76
CA ASN A 1098 -32.88 -35.52 62.91
C ASN A 1098 -32.21 -34.31 62.25
N LEU A 1099 -31.31 -33.66 62.98
CA LEU A 1099 -30.50 -32.55 62.46
C LEU A 1099 -29.48 -33.02 61.43
N LEU A 1100 -28.83 -34.18 61.62
CA LEU A 1100 -27.92 -34.77 60.63
C LEU A 1100 -28.66 -35.21 59.36
N VAL A 1101 -29.87 -35.75 59.50
CA VAL A 1101 -30.77 -36.06 58.37
C VAL A 1101 -31.13 -34.79 57.61
N SER A 1102 -31.48 -33.71 58.33
CA SER A 1102 -31.75 -32.40 57.72
C SER A 1102 -30.52 -31.80 57.03
N ALA A 1103 -29.32 -32.09 57.55
CA ALA A 1103 -28.03 -31.71 56.95
C ALA A 1103 -27.64 -32.57 55.73
N ARG A 1104 -28.37 -33.65 55.46
CA ARG A 1104 -28.02 -34.69 54.47
C ARG A 1104 -26.68 -35.38 54.76
N ASP A 1105 -26.24 -35.38 56.02
CA ASP A 1105 -25.03 -36.08 56.46
C ASP A 1105 -25.38 -37.50 56.91
N TRP A 1106 -25.69 -38.34 55.91
CA TRP A 1106 -26.24 -39.68 56.13
C TRP A 1106 -25.26 -40.63 56.83
N GLU A 1107 -23.96 -40.48 56.55
CA GLU A 1107 -22.91 -41.32 57.14
C GLU A 1107 -22.77 -41.04 58.64
N GLU A 1108 -22.75 -39.77 59.03
CA GLU A 1108 -22.66 -39.39 60.44
C GLU A 1108 -23.96 -39.70 61.19
N ALA A 1109 -25.13 -39.51 60.57
CA ALA A 1109 -26.41 -39.92 61.14
C ALA A 1109 -26.45 -41.42 61.45
N LEU A 1110 -25.98 -42.27 60.52
CA LEU A 1110 -25.90 -43.72 60.72
C LEU A 1110 -24.87 -44.08 61.79
N ARG A 1111 -23.68 -43.45 61.78
CA ARG A 1111 -22.63 -43.70 62.78
C ARG A 1111 -23.14 -43.43 64.20
N VAL A 1112 -23.83 -42.30 64.40
CA VAL A 1112 -24.41 -41.91 65.69
C VAL A 1112 -25.56 -42.86 66.08
N ALA A 1113 -26.44 -43.23 65.15
CA ALA A 1113 -27.52 -44.18 65.40
C ALA A 1113 -27.00 -45.57 65.83
N PHE A 1114 -25.96 -46.08 65.16
CA PHE A 1114 -25.29 -47.33 65.55
C PHE A 1114 -24.55 -47.21 66.88
N MET A 1115 -23.88 -46.08 67.13
CA MET A 1115 -23.13 -45.82 68.36
C MET A 1115 -24.04 -45.86 69.60
N HIS A 1116 -25.26 -45.35 69.50
CA HIS A 1116 -26.24 -45.32 70.60
C HIS A 1116 -27.23 -46.50 70.59
N ARG A 1117 -27.10 -47.45 69.65
CA ARG A 1117 -27.95 -48.66 69.51
C ARG A 1117 -29.46 -48.36 69.38
N CYS A 1118 -29.82 -47.34 68.59
CA CYS A 1118 -31.20 -46.97 68.33
C CYS A 1118 -31.67 -47.50 66.96
N ASP A 1119 -32.11 -48.76 66.90
CA ASP A 1119 -32.50 -49.42 65.64
C ASP A 1119 -33.68 -48.73 64.93
N ASP A 1120 -34.57 -48.09 65.68
CA ASP A 1120 -35.72 -47.34 65.15
C ASP A 1120 -35.29 -46.15 64.28
N LEU A 1121 -34.20 -45.47 64.67
CA LEU A 1121 -33.69 -44.28 63.97
C LEU A 1121 -32.87 -44.64 62.73
N ILE A 1122 -32.33 -45.86 62.65
CA ILE A 1122 -31.61 -46.36 61.45
C ILE A 1122 -32.60 -46.47 60.28
N SER A 1123 -33.80 -46.96 60.55
CA SER A 1123 -34.87 -47.06 59.55
C SER A 1123 -35.34 -45.68 59.08
N GLU A 1124 -35.38 -44.70 59.98
CA GLU A 1124 -35.73 -43.31 59.67
C GLU A 1124 -34.71 -42.64 58.75
N VAL A 1125 -33.40 -42.83 58.99
CA VAL A 1125 -32.33 -42.34 58.11
C VAL A 1125 -32.39 -42.99 56.72
N GLN A 1126 -32.65 -44.30 56.65
CA GLN A 1126 -32.80 -45.01 55.37
C GLN A 1126 -33.97 -44.45 54.55
N ASN A 1127 -35.14 -44.30 55.16
CA ASN A 1127 -36.32 -43.77 54.48
C ASN A 1127 -36.09 -42.33 54.01
N ALA A 1128 -35.53 -41.46 54.85
CA ALA A 1128 -35.24 -40.07 54.50
C ALA A 1128 -34.22 -39.96 53.35
N SER A 1129 -33.21 -40.85 53.30
CA SER A 1129 -32.25 -40.87 52.20
C SER A 1129 -32.88 -41.29 50.86
N LEU A 1130 -33.82 -42.24 50.89
CA LEU A 1130 -34.55 -42.72 49.71
C LEU A 1130 -35.51 -41.65 49.17
N GLU A 1131 -36.22 -40.96 50.07
CA GLU A 1131 -37.08 -39.82 49.72
C GLU A 1131 -36.26 -38.70 49.06
N CYS A 1132 -35.09 -38.36 49.63
CA CYS A 1132 -34.18 -37.36 49.06
C CYS A 1132 -33.68 -37.74 47.67
N ALA A 1133 -33.28 -39.01 47.47
CA ALA A 1133 -32.84 -39.50 46.16
C ALA A 1133 -33.96 -39.41 45.12
N THR A 1134 -35.20 -39.75 45.50
CA THR A 1134 -36.38 -39.67 44.62
C THR A 1134 -36.67 -38.23 44.21
N LEU A 1135 -36.57 -37.29 45.15
CA LEU A 1135 -36.74 -35.85 44.87
C LEU A 1135 -35.67 -35.34 43.89
N LEU A 1136 -34.39 -35.67 44.11
CA LEU A 1136 -33.30 -35.21 43.23
C LEU A 1136 -33.39 -35.76 41.81
N ILE A 1137 -33.84 -37.01 41.64
CA ILE A 1137 -34.08 -37.60 40.32
C ILE A 1137 -35.18 -36.81 39.58
N GLY A 1138 -36.29 -36.51 40.26
CA GLY A 1138 -37.38 -35.71 39.69
C GLY A 1138 -36.95 -34.31 39.27
N GLU A 1139 -36.15 -33.62 40.10
CA GLU A 1139 -35.60 -32.29 39.75
C GLU A 1139 -34.70 -32.34 38.51
N TYR A 1140 -33.90 -33.41 38.37
CA TYR A 1140 -33.02 -33.58 37.21
C TYR A 1140 -33.80 -33.83 35.90
N GLU A 1141 -34.85 -34.66 35.97
CA GLU A 1141 -35.76 -34.90 34.84
C GLU A 1141 -36.47 -33.61 34.40
N GLU A 1142 -36.98 -32.82 35.36
CA GLU A 1142 -37.61 -31.53 35.07
C GLU A 1142 -36.60 -30.52 34.46
N GLY A 1143 -35.36 -30.51 34.95
CA GLY A 1143 -34.27 -29.69 34.41
C GLY A 1143 -33.96 -30.01 32.95
N LEU A 1144 -33.88 -31.30 32.60
CA LEU A 1144 -33.66 -31.78 31.23
C LEU A 1144 -34.78 -31.32 30.28
N GLU A 1145 -36.04 -31.40 30.70
CA GLU A 1145 -37.16 -30.89 29.92
C GLU A 1145 -37.08 -29.37 29.69
N LYS A 1146 -36.72 -28.60 30.72
CA LYS A 1146 -36.59 -27.13 30.62
C LYS A 1146 -35.51 -26.75 29.60
N VAL A 1147 -34.35 -27.42 29.61
CA VAL A 1147 -33.27 -27.17 28.64
C VAL A 1147 -33.74 -27.43 27.21
N GLY A 1148 -34.44 -28.54 26.96
CA GLY A 1148 -35.02 -28.86 25.65
C GLY A 1148 -36.00 -27.78 25.17
N LYS A 1149 -36.92 -27.33 26.05
CA LYS A 1149 -37.89 -26.26 25.74
C LYS A 1149 -37.21 -24.93 25.40
N TYR A 1150 -36.16 -24.55 26.14
CA TYR A 1150 -35.42 -23.30 25.87
C TYR A 1150 -34.60 -23.35 24.58
N LEU A 1151 -33.98 -24.48 24.26
CA LEU A 1151 -33.24 -24.66 23.01
C LEU A 1151 -34.14 -24.55 21.78
N ALA A 1152 -35.32 -25.19 21.80
CA ALA A 1152 -36.30 -25.09 20.73
C ALA A 1152 -36.78 -23.65 20.53
N ARG A 1153 -37.04 -22.92 21.62
CA ARG A 1153 -37.40 -21.50 21.59
C ARG A 1153 -36.27 -20.64 21.01
N TYR A 1154 -35.01 -20.89 21.38
CA TYR A 1154 -33.85 -20.15 20.87
C TYR A 1154 -33.71 -20.31 19.34
N LEU A 1155 -33.83 -21.54 18.83
CA LEU A 1155 -33.75 -21.81 17.38
C LEU A 1155 -34.88 -21.11 16.61
N ALA A 1156 -36.11 -21.13 17.14
CA ALA A 1156 -37.25 -20.44 16.53
C ALA A 1156 -37.06 -18.91 16.47
N VAL A 1157 -36.52 -18.30 17.54
CA VAL A 1157 -36.21 -16.85 17.56
C VAL A 1157 -35.10 -16.52 16.56
N ARG A 1158 -34.05 -17.34 16.45
CA ARG A 1158 -32.94 -17.14 15.50
C ARG A 1158 -33.43 -17.20 14.05
N GLN A 1159 -34.28 -18.17 13.71
CA GLN A 1159 -34.84 -18.29 12.35
C GLN A 1159 -35.75 -17.11 11.99
N ARG A 1160 -36.58 -16.62 12.92
CA ARG A 1160 -37.41 -15.42 12.71
C ARG A 1160 -36.57 -14.16 12.46
N ARG A 1161 -35.45 -13.98 13.17
CA ARG A 1161 -34.54 -12.84 12.95
C ARG A 1161 -33.87 -12.88 11.57
N LEU A 1162 -33.48 -14.06 11.08
CA LEU A 1162 -32.91 -14.23 9.74
C LEU A 1162 -33.93 -13.92 8.63
N LEU A 1163 -35.17 -14.38 8.78
CA LEU A 1163 -36.25 -14.06 7.84
C LEU A 1163 -36.58 -12.56 7.84
N LEU A 1164 -36.59 -11.91 9.00
CA LEU A 1164 -36.79 -10.47 9.11
C LEU A 1164 -35.67 -9.68 8.41
N ALA A 1165 -34.41 -10.10 8.58
CA ALA A 1165 -33.26 -9.48 7.91
C ALA A 1165 -33.33 -9.63 6.38
N ALA A 1166 -33.75 -10.80 5.88
CA ALA A 1166 -33.94 -11.02 4.45
C ALA A 1166 -35.06 -10.14 3.86
N LYS A 1167 -36.14 -9.91 4.63
CA LYS A 1167 -37.27 -9.08 4.21
C LYS A 1167 -36.92 -7.58 4.13
N LEU A 1168 -36.13 -7.08 5.09
CA LEU A 1168 -35.61 -5.70 5.06
C LEU A 1168 -34.67 -5.44 3.87
N GLN A 1169 -33.84 -6.42 3.48
CA GLN A 1169 -32.98 -6.31 2.30
C GLN A 1169 -33.75 -6.28 0.97
N SER A 1170 -34.92 -6.91 0.89
CA SER A 1170 -35.77 -6.82 -0.31
C SER A 1170 -36.49 -5.48 -0.45
N GLU A 1171 -36.83 -4.83 0.67
CA GLU A 1171 -37.51 -3.52 0.68
C GLU A 1171 -36.53 -2.36 0.39
N ASP A 1172 -35.25 -2.45 0.80
CA ASP A 1172 -34.21 -1.46 0.46
C ASP A 1172 -33.87 -1.39 -1.04
N ARG A 1173 -34.15 -2.44 -1.82
CA ARG A 1173 -33.93 -2.44 -3.28
C ARG A 1173 -35.07 -1.81 -4.09
N SER A 1174 -36.23 -1.57 -3.47
CA SER A 1174 -37.41 -1.00 -4.15
C SER A 1174 -37.69 0.47 -3.79
N ILE A 1175 -36.81 1.14 -3.05
CA ILE A 1175 -37.04 2.50 -2.50
C ILE A 1175 -36.60 3.65 -3.43
N ASN A 1176 -36.13 3.37 -4.66
CA ASN A 1176 -35.77 4.43 -5.61
C ASN A 1176 -36.89 4.91 -6.54
N ASP A 1177 -38.08 4.32 -6.49
CA ASP A 1177 -39.26 4.80 -7.23
C ASP A 1177 -40.52 4.58 -6.38
N LEU A 1178 -41.09 5.67 -5.82
CA LEU A 1178 -42.51 5.95 -5.55
C LEU A 1178 -42.77 6.77 -4.25
N ASP A 1179 -43.84 7.56 -4.33
CA ASP A 1179 -44.23 8.73 -3.54
C ASP A 1179 -44.37 8.60 -2.01
N ASP A 1180 -44.23 9.76 -1.36
CA ASP A 1180 -44.00 10.05 0.06
C ASP A 1180 -45.25 10.00 0.98
N ASP A 1181 -46.26 9.15 0.69
CA ASP A 1181 -47.57 9.22 1.39
C ASP A 1181 -48.01 7.96 2.17
N THR A 1182 -47.13 6.97 2.40
CA THR A 1182 -47.50 5.74 3.15
C THR A 1182 -46.67 5.43 4.40
N ALA A 1183 -45.98 6.42 4.97
CA ALA A 1183 -45.15 6.24 6.18
C ALA A 1183 -45.93 6.25 7.52
N SER A 1184 -47.20 5.81 7.56
CA SER A 1184 -48.02 5.82 8.79
C SER A 1184 -48.68 4.49 9.22
N GLU A 1185 -48.46 3.37 8.52
CA GLU A 1185 -49.07 2.09 8.94
C GLU A 1185 -48.09 1.07 9.56
N ALA A 1186 -46.77 1.28 9.48
CA ALA A 1186 -45.77 0.33 10.00
C ALA A 1186 -45.51 0.41 11.52
N SER A 1187 -46.08 1.40 12.23
CA SER A 1187 -45.87 1.59 13.67
C SER A 1187 -46.84 0.81 14.57
N SER A 1188 -47.83 0.11 14.00
CA SER A 1188 -48.89 -0.56 14.76
C SER A 1188 -48.67 -2.06 15.04
N SER A 1189 -47.66 -2.68 14.42
CA SER A 1189 -47.33 -4.11 14.63
C SER A 1189 -46.20 -4.38 15.64
N PHE A 1190 -45.63 -3.34 16.26
CA PHE A 1190 -44.50 -3.47 17.20
C PHE A 1190 -44.90 -3.54 18.68
N SER A 1191 -46.20 -3.41 19.00
CA SER A 1191 -46.73 -3.35 20.37
C SER A 1191 -47.20 -4.70 20.95
N GLY A 1192 -46.93 -5.82 20.28
CA GLY A 1192 -47.27 -7.17 20.75
C GLY A 1192 -46.19 -7.90 21.57
N MET A 1193 -45.05 -7.27 21.86
CA MET A 1193 -43.89 -7.93 22.50
C MET A 1193 -43.45 -7.24 23.78
N SER A 1194 -44.29 -7.29 24.81
CA SER A 1194 -43.89 -7.00 26.19
C SER A 1194 -44.93 -7.60 27.14
N ALA A 1195 -44.67 -8.81 27.65
CA ALA A 1195 -45.48 -9.38 28.72
C ALA A 1195 -44.69 -10.12 29.81
N TYR A 1196 -43.40 -10.43 29.62
CA TYR A 1196 -42.62 -11.13 30.66
C TYR A 1196 -41.14 -10.71 30.64
N THR A 1197 -40.85 -9.49 31.11
CA THR A 1197 -39.48 -9.07 31.44
C THR A 1197 -39.45 -8.19 32.70
N THR A 1198 -40.22 -8.56 33.72
CA THR A 1198 -40.12 -8.02 35.07
C THR A 1198 -40.07 -9.17 36.07
N GLY A 1199 -38.86 -9.48 36.53
CA GLY A 1199 -38.59 -10.47 37.57
C GLY A 1199 -37.23 -11.12 37.33
N TYR A 1200 -36.37 -11.08 38.34
CA TYR A 1200 -34.97 -11.56 38.38
C TYR A 1200 -33.87 -10.56 38.00
N ILE A 1201 -33.85 -9.42 38.71
CA ILE A 1201 -32.61 -8.81 39.19
C ILE A 1201 -32.81 -8.61 40.69
N PHE A 1202 -32.44 -9.62 41.49
CA PHE A 1202 -32.06 -9.55 42.91
C PHE A 1202 -31.83 -10.98 43.40
N CYS A 1203 -30.55 -11.34 43.60
CA CYS A 1203 -30.02 -12.38 44.50
C CYS A 1203 -28.66 -12.86 43.96
N LEU A 1204 -27.64 -12.02 44.13
CA LEU A 1204 -26.26 -12.43 44.37
C LEU A 1204 -25.66 -11.34 45.27
N GLN A 1205 -25.87 -11.52 46.56
CA GLN A 1205 -25.12 -10.90 47.64
C GLN A 1205 -24.92 -11.95 48.71
#